data_AF-A0A2H3BPI6-F1
#
_entry.id   AF-A0A2H3BPI6-F1
#
_cell.length_a   1.000
_cell.length_b   1.000
_cell.length_c   1.000
_cell.angle_alpha   90.00
_cell.angle_beta   90.00
_cell.angle_gamma   90.00
#
_symmetry.space_group_name_H-M   'P 1'
#
loop_
_entity.id
_entity.type
_entity.pdbx_description
1 polymer ?
#
loop_
_entity_poly.entity_id
_entity_poly.type
_entity_poly.pdbx_seq_one_letter_code
_entity_poly.pdbx_strand_id
1 'polypeptide(L)'
;MVKSSCILDDLHDLVSVRLDEVQGSIANHRKNCVGLYKLHVQAAKFTAPRLDGEVAFEDVFVGMLSRVLVIKKGPAADRVVRFVGTYVKHIHAKTLEDAEKKGKTVDDDTLASRFTTRILQWLLEGFLAKNKIVRGRVVHIVAEMIAHIGDIDEDTYDILRDGLIERICDKEPLIRSHAVAALSKLAGTEDPDELQADERTILELLLDVVTYDHSPEVRRTALVNLPIAPQCMKAILTRTRDTDPVTRKLVYSTALPKLGDPRKLTIAQREDVVKTGLGDREPAVRVAASKMLANWFDLVHSKNQETSIEVSWEGDDGGVMKGFIQFLCLFDVVGPGVAIAVDAVLSQFNLRPTLLDTFVFTDQFWKTLTPESAVLARVFVEHCHSTENQQRLEEASLPVVTAFAFYLQDGYNHLVKLLNEATILGSDGDDEESEQREEDIAKQEAVLSELLQMALKLDYMDELGRRKAFSVVKNMLAHPELPPGLIEPCLDVLKEISPSERELIRVIVEIVVDLRDDDDNEIAEGDISRSDTTQTTIRKEGSMRRMRNFESMSVEEKREADLTDMRCLTLCIGMLERVHGTFEDNSTLEGMLADLIIPAVKRKELPMREKGLVSLGLCCLIAKNMALSSFQLFLSQIQNAPEELRLKVLQVVFDLLVMYEYEFLSRSEEVAEQIITFLVQTLEVEESNAVQAVLCIGICKLLLAGLVKDPKVLTTLVLTYISPSTSDNPELRQCLSYFFPVYCYSSLENQARMQTIFIDAFNLASQLHGELEEGQELISLQQFSLLLMDWINPEKSVDVMPELTPNKNFHAYLAVDILLALYDEDKDGEQIMKGRFSVSCSVS
;
A
#
# COMPACT_ATOMS: atom_id res chain seq x y z
N MET A 1 -47.16 65.40 -2.48
CA MET A 1 -46.55 65.28 -1.13
C MET A 1 -47.24 64.21 -0.25
N VAL A 2 -47.73 63.07 -0.80
CA VAL A 2 -48.44 62.03 -0.01
C VAL A 2 -48.17 60.59 -0.50
N LYS A 3 -46.95 60.26 -0.96
CA LYS A 3 -46.60 58.86 -1.34
C LYS A 3 -45.20 58.41 -0.88
N SER A 4 -44.61 59.13 0.07
CA SER A 4 -43.27 58.83 0.60
C SER A 4 -43.28 58.36 2.05
N SER A 5 -44.45 58.15 2.66
CA SER A 5 -44.58 57.37 3.89
C SER A 5 -44.79 55.90 3.54
N CYS A 6 -44.27 55.01 4.39
CA CYS A 6 -44.56 53.57 4.50
C CYS A 6 -43.58 52.53 3.94
N ILE A 7 -42.49 52.85 3.20
CA ILE A 7 -41.56 51.74 2.87
C ILE A 7 -40.82 51.23 4.12
N LEU A 8 -40.42 52.14 5.01
CA LEU A 8 -39.78 51.78 6.28
C LEU A 8 -40.76 51.06 7.22
N ASP A 9 -42.03 51.49 7.23
CA ASP A 9 -43.08 50.87 8.06
C ASP A 9 -43.44 49.44 7.55
N ASP A 10 -43.36 49.20 6.24
CA ASP A 10 -43.65 47.90 5.62
C ASP A 10 -42.41 47.00 5.46
N LEU A 11 -41.21 47.45 5.89
CA LEU A 11 -39.95 46.73 5.68
C LEU A 11 -40.00 45.30 6.23
N HIS A 12 -40.55 45.14 7.44
CA HIS A 12 -40.68 43.83 8.09
C HIS A 12 -41.43 42.84 7.20
N ASP A 13 -42.58 43.23 6.68
CA ASP A 13 -43.43 42.36 5.88
C ASP A 13 -42.78 42.08 4.51
N LEU A 14 -42.21 43.09 3.87
CA LEU A 14 -41.56 42.95 2.57
C LEU A 14 -40.31 42.05 2.62
N VAL A 15 -39.48 42.17 3.66
CA VAL A 15 -38.30 41.32 3.86
C VAL A 15 -38.72 39.90 4.26
N SER A 16 -39.72 39.75 5.12
CA SER A 16 -40.20 38.44 5.56
C SER A 16 -40.70 37.58 4.39
N VAL A 17 -41.44 38.17 3.43
CA VAL A 17 -41.91 37.48 2.22
C VAL A 17 -40.73 36.95 1.40
N ARG A 18 -39.64 37.72 1.29
CA ARG A 18 -38.44 37.29 0.55
C ARG A 18 -37.77 36.10 1.21
N LEU A 19 -37.59 36.14 2.54
CA LEU A 19 -36.95 35.04 3.26
C LEU A 19 -37.85 33.80 3.36
N ASP A 20 -39.18 33.97 3.38
CA ASP A 20 -40.14 32.87 3.28
C ASP A 20 -40.07 32.15 1.91
N GLU A 21 -39.97 32.90 0.80
CA GLU A 21 -39.76 32.31 -0.54
C GLU A 21 -38.42 31.54 -0.63
N VAL A 22 -37.38 32.06 0.04
CA VAL A 22 -36.01 31.52 0.01
C VAL A 22 -35.89 30.20 0.77
N GLN A 23 -36.58 30.04 1.90
CA GLN A 23 -36.56 28.77 2.64
C GLN A 23 -37.21 27.62 1.84
N GLY A 24 -38.12 27.93 0.91
CA GLY A 24 -38.81 26.94 0.08
C GLY A 24 -37.95 26.29 -1.01
N SER A 25 -37.02 27.02 -1.64
CA SER A 25 -36.18 26.48 -2.74
C SER A 25 -34.97 27.36 -3.06
N ILE A 26 -33.84 26.71 -3.39
CA ILE A 26 -32.62 27.37 -3.90
C ILE A 26 -32.87 28.04 -5.26
N ALA A 27 -33.79 27.52 -6.07
CA ALA A 27 -34.10 28.07 -7.39
C ALA A 27 -34.59 29.53 -7.33
N ASN A 28 -35.21 29.93 -6.21
CA ASN A 28 -35.75 31.27 -6.02
C ASN A 28 -34.69 32.27 -5.49
N HIS A 29 -33.49 31.81 -5.13
CA HIS A 29 -32.47 32.67 -4.48
C HIS A 29 -32.09 33.86 -5.35
N ARG A 30 -31.76 33.65 -6.64
CA ARG A 30 -31.37 34.75 -7.54
C ARG A 30 -32.44 35.83 -7.67
N LYS A 31 -33.71 35.41 -7.83
CA LYS A 31 -34.86 36.33 -7.92
C LYS A 31 -35.00 37.13 -6.62
N ASN A 32 -34.87 36.46 -5.48
CA ASN A 32 -35.00 37.09 -4.17
C ASN A 32 -33.82 37.98 -3.81
N CYS A 33 -32.59 37.68 -4.26
CA CYS A 33 -31.46 38.61 -4.13
C CYS A 33 -31.74 39.93 -4.84
N VAL A 34 -32.24 39.88 -6.09
CA VAL A 34 -32.58 41.09 -6.86
C VAL A 34 -33.72 41.87 -6.18
N GLY A 35 -34.75 41.17 -5.69
CA GLY A 35 -35.86 41.77 -4.98
C GLY A 35 -35.44 42.44 -3.68
N LEU A 36 -34.63 41.75 -2.88
CA LEU A 36 -34.12 42.22 -1.61
C LEU A 36 -33.15 43.41 -1.78
N TYR A 37 -32.27 43.35 -2.79
CA TYR A 37 -31.36 44.45 -3.12
C TYR A 37 -32.12 45.73 -3.50
N LYS A 38 -33.23 45.61 -4.26
CA LYS A 38 -34.09 46.76 -4.57
C LYS A 38 -34.70 47.39 -3.32
N LEU A 39 -35.15 46.58 -2.36
CA LEU A 39 -35.68 47.07 -1.08
C LEU A 39 -34.57 47.77 -0.28
N HIS A 40 -33.39 47.16 -0.21
CA HIS A 40 -32.24 47.70 0.50
C HIS A 40 -31.81 49.07 -0.05
N VAL A 41 -31.65 49.19 -1.37
CA VAL A 41 -31.32 50.46 -2.04
C VAL A 41 -32.42 51.51 -1.89
N GLN A 42 -33.69 51.10 -1.79
CA GLN A 42 -34.79 52.04 -1.54
C GLN A 42 -34.80 52.54 -0.09
N ALA A 43 -34.54 51.66 0.87
CA ALA A 43 -34.41 52.01 2.28
C ALA A 43 -33.20 52.93 2.53
N ALA A 44 -32.06 52.65 1.87
CA ALA A 44 -30.85 53.46 1.96
C ALA A 44 -31.01 54.93 1.52
N LYS A 45 -32.10 55.28 0.81
CA LYS A 45 -32.40 56.67 0.44
C LYS A 45 -32.82 57.54 1.63
N PHE A 46 -33.19 56.94 2.77
CA PHE A 46 -33.61 57.64 3.97
C PHE A 46 -32.39 57.84 4.90
N THR A 47 -31.71 58.97 4.75
CA THR A 47 -30.40 59.22 5.37
C THR A 47 -30.40 60.16 6.58
N ALA A 48 -31.53 60.78 6.94
CA ALA A 48 -31.61 61.80 8.00
C ALA A 48 -32.32 61.26 9.27
N PRO A 49 -31.72 61.39 10.48
CA PRO A 49 -30.49 62.10 10.82
C PRO A 49 -29.19 61.27 10.74
N ARG A 50 -29.23 59.92 10.70
CA ARG A 50 -28.04 59.05 10.69
C ARG A 50 -28.24 57.73 9.93
N LEU A 51 -28.44 57.77 8.61
CA LEU A 51 -28.62 56.55 7.79
C LEU A 51 -29.76 55.62 8.29
N ASP A 52 -30.78 56.18 8.95
CA ASP A 52 -31.85 55.44 9.63
C ASP A 52 -32.52 54.36 8.75
N GLY A 53 -32.58 54.56 7.43
CA GLY A 53 -33.15 53.57 6.51
C GLY A 53 -32.27 52.33 6.26
N GLU A 54 -30.94 52.46 6.21
CA GLU A 54 -30.03 51.31 6.14
C GLU A 54 -30.12 50.52 7.45
N VAL A 55 -30.03 51.24 8.58
CA VAL A 55 -30.15 50.67 9.92
C VAL A 55 -31.47 49.93 10.11
N ALA A 56 -32.60 50.51 9.68
CA ALA A 56 -33.91 49.87 9.78
C ALA A 56 -34.02 48.60 8.92
N PHE A 57 -33.45 48.61 7.71
CA PHE A 57 -33.41 47.41 6.87
C PHE A 57 -32.57 46.30 7.52
N GLU A 58 -31.41 46.66 8.03
CA GLU A 58 -30.48 45.75 8.70
C GLU A 58 -31.10 45.14 9.97
N ASP A 59 -31.78 45.94 10.80
CA ASP A 59 -32.47 45.48 12.01
C ASP A 59 -33.57 44.47 11.67
N VAL A 60 -34.34 44.72 10.61
CA VAL A 60 -35.34 43.76 10.12
C VAL A 60 -34.66 42.48 9.62
N PHE A 61 -33.58 42.61 8.85
CA PHE A 61 -32.85 41.46 8.30
C PHE A 61 -32.25 40.58 9.42
N VAL A 62 -31.56 41.19 10.38
CA VAL A 62 -31.05 40.55 11.61
C VAL A 62 -32.19 39.91 12.40
N GLY A 63 -33.29 40.64 12.57
CA GLY A 63 -34.49 40.14 13.24
C GLY A 63 -35.03 38.86 12.59
N MET A 64 -35.02 38.76 11.26
CA MET A 64 -35.39 37.54 10.54
C MET A 64 -34.35 36.42 10.71
N LEU A 65 -33.05 36.74 10.60
CA LEU A 65 -31.98 35.74 10.76
C LEU A 65 -31.95 35.14 12.16
N SER A 66 -32.25 35.91 13.21
CA SER A 66 -32.31 35.43 14.59
C SER A 66 -33.24 34.22 14.76
N ARG A 67 -34.33 34.15 13.96
CA ARG A 67 -35.29 33.03 13.95
C ARG A 67 -34.69 31.76 13.39
N VAL A 68 -33.70 31.87 12.50
CA VAL A 68 -32.99 30.75 11.87
C VAL A 68 -31.90 30.20 12.80
N LEU A 69 -31.28 31.05 13.63
CA LEU A 69 -30.16 30.67 14.50
C LEU A 69 -30.50 29.60 15.53
N VAL A 70 -31.78 29.45 15.90
CA VAL A 70 -32.23 28.44 16.88
C VAL A 70 -32.68 27.12 16.25
N ILE A 71 -32.66 27.01 14.90
CA ILE A 71 -33.16 25.84 14.18
C ILE A 71 -32.06 24.78 14.03
N LYS A 72 -32.22 23.65 14.73
CA LYS A 72 -31.23 22.56 14.82
C LYS A 72 -30.83 21.98 13.45
N LYS A 73 -31.81 21.56 12.65
CA LYS A 73 -31.63 20.96 11.31
C LYS A 73 -32.87 21.20 10.47
N GLY A 74 -32.69 21.34 9.16
CA GLY A 74 -33.79 21.37 8.21
C GLY A 74 -33.41 22.11 6.93
N PRO A 75 -33.88 21.63 5.76
CA PRO A 75 -33.52 22.21 4.47
C PRO A 75 -33.92 23.69 4.36
N ALA A 76 -34.99 24.11 5.04
CA ALA A 76 -35.43 25.49 5.12
C ALA A 76 -34.35 26.41 5.70
N ALA A 77 -33.85 26.10 6.91
CA ALA A 77 -32.82 26.88 7.58
C ALA A 77 -31.50 26.87 6.78
N ASP A 78 -31.09 25.71 6.25
CA ASP A 78 -29.85 25.60 5.47
C ASP A 78 -29.91 26.41 4.17
N ARG A 79 -31.09 26.49 3.53
CA ARG A 79 -31.31 27.34 2.36
C ARG A 79 -31.23 28.81 2.71
N VAL A 80 -31.78 29.24 3.84
CA VAL A 80 -31.66 30.64 4.29
C VAL A 80 -30.20 30.98 4.58
N VAL A 81 -29.46 30.10 5.26
CA VAL A 81 -28.01 30.30 5.52
C VAL A 81 -27.23 30.51 4.22
N ARG A 82 -27.38 29.62 3.22
CA ARG A 82 -26.74 29.80 1.90
C ARG A 82 -27.19 31.06 1.16
N PHE A 83 -28.45 31.45 1.33
CA PHE A 83 -28.97 32.68 0.73
C PHE A 83 -28.28 33.92 1.27
N VAL A 84 -27.90 33.95 2.56
CA VAL A 84 -27.15 35.09 3.14
C VAL A 84 -25.84 35.28 2.38
N GLY A 85 -25.02 34.23 2.23
CA GLY A 85 -23.78 34.30 1.45
C GLY A 85 -24.02 34.69 -0.01
N THR A 86 -25.08 34.15 -0.63
CA THR A 86 -25.48 34.51 -2.01
C THR A 86 -25.90 35.98 -2.14
N TYR A 87 -26.55 36.54 -1.12
CA TYR A 87 -26.97 37.94 -1.09
C TYR A 87 -25.78 38.88 -0.88
N VAL A 88 -24.85 38.54 0.02
CA VAL A 88 -23.58 39.26 0.21
C VAL A 88 -22.79 39.30 -1.10
N LYS A 89 -22.66 38.16 -1.80
CA LYS A 89 -22.08 38.12 -3.15
C LYS A 89 -22.79 39.05 -4.14
N HIS A 90 -24.13 39.06 -4.10
CA HIS A 90 -24.94 39.85 -5.03
C HIS A 90 -24.79 41.36 -4.82
N ILE A 91 -24.80 41.84 -3.56
CA ILE A 91 -24.72 43.26 -3.26
C ILE A 91 -23.33 43.83 -3.59
N HIS A 92 -22.26 43.07 -3.33
CA HIS A 92 -20.90 43.44 -3.73
C HIS A 92 -20.74 43.48 -5.25
N ALA A 93 -21.21 42.45 -5.97
CA ALA A 93 -21.18 42.44 -7.42
C ALA A 93 -21.95 43.63 -8.04
N LYS A 94 -23.09 44.03 -7.46
CA LYS A 94 -23.83 45.20 -7.92
C LYS A 94 -23.10 46.52 -7.67
N THR A 95 -22.38 46.60 -6.56
CA THR A 95 -21.56 47.77 -6.22
C THR A 95 -20.41 47.95 -7.22
N LEU A 96 -19.72 46.86 -7.58
CA LEU A 96 -18.71 46.81 -8.65
C LEU A 96 -19.30 47.23 -10.00
N GLU A 97 -20.40 46.62 -10.45
CA GLU A 97 -21.07 46.98 -11.72
C GLU A 97 -21.45 48.46 -11.80
N ASP A 98 -21.90 49.05 -10.68
CA ASP A 98 -22.32 50.46 -10.64
C ASP A 98 -21.13 51.43 -10.62
N ALA A 99 -20.00 51.03 -10.03
CA ALA A 99 -18.75 51.79 -10.08
C ALA A 99 -18.17 51.78 -11.51
N GLU A 100 -18.14 50.62 -12.16
CA GLU A 100 -17.73 50.46 -13.56
C GLU A 100 -18.56 51.33 -14.51
N LYS A 101 -19.90 51.29 -14.40
CA LYS A 101 -20.80 52.11 -15.23
C LYS A 101 -20.59 53.62 -15.02
N LYS A 102 -20.15 54.02 -13.84
CA LYS A 102 -19.88 55.43 -13.49
C LYS A 102 -18.43 55.84 -13.79
N GLY A 103 -17.59 54.92 -14.26
CA GLY A 103 -16.16 55.16 -14.50
C GLY A 103 -15.40 55.57 -13.23
N LYS A 104 -15.82 55.07 -12.07
CA LYS A 104 -15.20 55.36 -10.77
C LYS A 104 -14.59 54.10 -10.18
N THR A 105 -13.53 54.27 -9.41
CA THR A 105 -13.06 53.23 -8.48
C THR A 105 -14.13 52.99 -7.42
N VAL A 106 -14.23 51.74 -6.94
CA VAL A 106 -15.09 51.40 -5.81
C VAL A 106 -14.57 52.14 -4.58
N ASP A 107 -15.47 52.75 -3.81
CA ASP A 107 -15.15 53.38 -2.54
C ASP A 107 -15.09 52.29 -1.45
N ASP A 108 -14.25 52.47 -0.43
CA ASP A 108 -14.14 51.50 0.67
C ASP A 108 -15.43 51.51 1.52
N ASP A 109 -16.11 52.67 1.60
CA ASP A 109 -17.37 52.85 2.33
C ASP A 109 -18.62 52.82 1.42
N THR A 110 -19.03 51.61 1.04
CA THR A 110 -20.22 51.37 0.22
C THR A 110 -21.39 50.81 1.03
N LEU A 111 -22.59 50.86 0.46
CA LEU A 111 -23.76 50.15 1.02
C LEU A 111 -23.47 48.66 1.25
N ALA A 112 -22.66 48.04 0.39
CA ALA A 112 -22.27 46.64 0.49
C ALA A 112 -21.33 46.38 1.67
N SER A 113 -20.26 47.19 1.83
CA SER A 113 -19.31 47.03 2.92
C SER A 113 -19.95 47.31 4.28
N ARG A 114 -20.71 48.40 4.44
CA ARG A 114 -21.43 48.70 5.70
C ARG A 114 -22.39 47.57 6.13
N PHE A 115 -23.19 47.07 5.20
CA PHE A 115 -24.09 45.95 5.46
C PHE A 115 -23.33 44.70 5.87
N THR A 116 -22.25 44.37 5.16
CA THR A 116 -21.46 43.17 5.45
C THR A 116 -20.79 43.27 6.82
N THR A 117 -20.17 44.40 7.13
CA THR A 117 -19.52 44.65 8.43
C THR A 117 -20.52 44.55 9.58
N ARG A 118 -21.70 45.17 9.47
CA ARG A 118 -22.71 45.07 10.54
C ARG A 118 -23.21 43.65 10.77
N ILE A 119 -23.53 42.93 9.70
CA ILE A 119 -24.02 41.54 9.82
C ILE A 119 -22.92 40.65 10.38
N LEU A 120 -21.67 40.82 9.94
CA LEU A 120 -20.52 40.07 10.43
C LEU A 120 -20.31 40.31 11.94
N GLN A 121 -20.24 41.57 12.38
CA GLN A 121 -20.09 41.93 13.80
C GLN A 121 -21.20 41.33 14.67
N TRP A 122 -22.46 41.39 14.22
CA TRP A 122 -23.57 40.76 14.93
C TRP A 122 -23.44 39.23 15.02
N LEU A 123 -22.98 38.57 13.95
CA LEU A 123 -22.77 37.11 13.94
C LEU A 123 -21.63 36.68 14.86
N LEU A 124 -20.56 37.49 14.95
CA LEU A 124 -19.40 37.23 15.79
C LEU A 124 -19.75 37.19 17.28
N GLU A 125 -20.70 38.01 17.75
CA GLU A 125 -21.23 37.90 19.13
C GLU A 125 -21.81 36.50 19.42
N GLY A 126 -22.39 35.86 18.39
CA GLY A 126 -22.96 34.52 18.49
C GLY A 126 -21.93 33.39 18.60
N PHE A 127 -20.65 33.65 18.32
CA PHE A 127 -19.59 32.63 18.41
C PHE A 127 -19.47 32.11 19.85
N LEU A 128 -19.66 32.98 20.84
CA LEU A 128 -19.56 32.66 22.27
C LEU A 128 -20.87 32.09 22.86
N ALA A 129 -21.90 31.84 22.04
CA ALA A 129 -23.19 31.38 22.54
C ALA A 129 -23.08 30.02 23.27
N LYS A 130 -23.78 29.88 24.41
CA LYS A 130 -23.86 28.59 25.11
C LYS A 130 -24.62 27.54 24.31
N ASN A 131 -25.59 27.97 23.50
CA ASN A 131 -26.39 27.08 22.66
C ASN A 131 -25.60 26.68 21.42
N LYS A 132 -25.25 25.39 21.31
CA LYS A 132 -24.52 24.85 20.16
C LYS A 132 -25.21 25.03 18.81
N ILE A 133 -26.55 25.10 18.78
CA ILE A 133 -27.28 25.33 17.54
C ILE A 133 -27.02 26.75 17.03
N VAL A 134 -27.06 27.73 17.94
CA VAL A 134 -26.77 29.13 17.62
C VAL A 134 -25.32 29.26 17.14
N ARG A 135 -24.35 28.72 17.90
CA ARG A 135 -22.94 28.71 17.48
C ARG A 135 -22.76 28.11 16.08
N GLY A 136 -23.32 26.93 15.85
CA GLY A 136 -23.20 26.26 14.56
C GLY A 136 -23.83 27.05 13.41
N ARG A 137 -24.96 27.72 13.65
CA ARG A 137 -25.63 28.54 12.62
C ARG A 137 -24.84 29.80 12.31
N VAL A 138 -24.32 30.52 13.32
CA VAL A 138 -23.54 31.73 13.06
C VAL A 138 -22.24 31.41 12.34
N VAL A 139 -21.51 30.37 12.76
CA VAL A 139 -20.26 29.95 12.09
C VAL A 139 -20.52 29.50 10.66
N HIS A 140 -21.63 28.79 10.40
CA HIS A 140 -22.03 28.39 9.04
C HIS A 140 -22.38 29.61 8.17
N ILE A 141 -23.13 30.59 8.70
CA ILE A 141 -23.43 31.83 7.96
C ILE A 141 -22.12 32.57 7.63
N VAL A 142 -21.21 32.70 8.60
CA VAL A 142 -19.89 33.32 8.36
C VAL A 142 -19.11 32.56 7.29
N ALA A 143 -19.09 31.23 7.31
CA ALA A 143 -18.43 30.41 6.29
C ALA A 143 -19.00 30.63 4.88
N GLU A 144 -20.31 30.86 4.75
CA GLU A 144 -20.95 31.18 3.46
C GLU A 144 -20.68 32.64 3.02
N MET A 145 -20.46 33.56 3.96
CA MET A 145 -20.18 34.97 3.67
C MET A 145 -18.72 35.20 3.27
N ILE A 146 -17.76 34.52 3.93
CA ILE A 146 -16.33 34.89 3.94
C ILE A 146 -15.69 34.99 2.56
N ALA A 147 -16.13 34.17 1.59
CA ALA A 147 -15.61 34.20 0.23
C ALA A 147 -16.02 35.47 -0.55
N HIS A 148 -16.89 36.30 0.02
CA HIS A 148 -17.58 37.40 -0.65
C HIS A 148 -17.65 38.69 0.19
N ILE A 149 -16.97 38.76 1.35
CA ILE A 149 -17.12 39.90 2.28
C ILE A 149 -16.49 41.21 1.77
N GLY A 150 -15.58 41.14 0.79
CA GLY A 150 -14.81 42.30 0.34
C GLY A 150 -13.74 42.69 1.37
N ASP A 151 -13.27 43.93 1.31
CA ASP A 151 -12.32 44.46 2.29
C ASP A 151 -13.03 44.72 3.62
N ILE A 152 -12.40 44.30 4.72
CA ILE A 152 -12.83 44.55 6.09
C ILE A 152 -11.71 45.25 6.86
N ASP A 153 -12.08 46.02 7.88
CA ASP A 153 -11.10 46.65 8.77
C ASP A 153 -10.33 45.61 9.60
N GLU A 154 -9.12 45.99 10.00
CA GLU A 154 -8.16 45.17 10.74
C GLU A 154 -8.76 44.63 12.06
N ASP A 155 -9.41 45.49 12.85
CA ASP A 155 -10.07 45.08 14.11
C ASP A 155 -11.13 43.98 13.88
N THR A 156 -11.95 44.11 12.83
CA THR A 156 -12.96 43.11 12.48
C THR A 156 -12.34 41.82 11.95
N TYR A 157 -11.24 41.92 11.21
CA TYR A 157 -10.49 40.74 10.74
C TYR A 157 -9.91 39.95 11.92
N ASP A 158 -9.29 40.62 12.89
CA ASP A 158 -8.69 39.97 14.07
C ASP A 158 -9.75 39.24 14.90
N ILE A 159 -10.89 39.88 15.18
CA ILE A 159 -12.00 39.25 15.92
C ILE A 159 -12.55 38.04 15.15
N LEU A 160 -12.68 38.15 13.83
CA LEU A 160 -13.13 37.04 13.00
C LEU A 160 -12.14 35.88 13.03
N ARG A 161 -10.85 36.17 12.86
CA ARG A 161 -9.77 35.19 12.85
C ARG A 161 -9.72 34.45 14.18
N ASP A 162 -9.58 35.17 15.29
CA ASP A 162 -9.49 34.59 16.64
C ASP A 162 -10.75 33.81 16.98
N GLY A 163 -11.92 34.36 16.63
CA GLY A 163 -13.20 33.68 16.77
C GLY A 163 -13.24 32.35 16.02
N LEU A 164 -12.76 32.30 14.77
CA LEU A 164 -12.72 31.06 13.99
C LEU A 164 -11.71 30.05 14.56
N ILE A 165 -10.54 30.51 15.00
CA ILE A 165 -9.54 29.67 15.67
C ILE A 165 -10.11 29.05 16.95
N GLU A 166 -10.88 29.80 17.75
CA GLU A 166 -11.56 29.22 18.92
C GLU A 166 -12.65 28.19 18.54
N ARG A 167 -13.18 28.25 17.30
CA ARG A 167 -14.24 27.36 16.80
C ARG A 167 -13.72 26.12 16.08
N ILE A 168 -12.47 26.07 15.61
CA ILE A 168 -11.87 24.80 15.13
C ILE A 168 -11.66 23.80 16.28
N CYS A 169 -11.70 24.28 17.54
CA CYS A 169 -11.64 23.47 18.76
C CYS A 169 -13.01 23.25 19.44
N ASP A 170 -14.14 23.54 18.76
CA ASP A 170 -15.48 23.34 19.35
C ASP A 170 -15.76 21.85 19.63
N LYS A 171 -16.52 21.57 20.70
CA LYS A 171 -16.94 20.22 21.07
C LYS A 171 -17.77 19.53 19.98
N GLU A 172 -18.49 20.29 19.16
CA GLU A 172 -19.34 19.74 18.11
C GLU A 172 -18.63 19.71 16.75
N PRO A 173 -18.45 18.52 16.13
CA PRO A 173 -17.69 18.38 14.87
C PRO A 173 -18.22 19.24 13.70
N LEU A 174 -19.54 19.41 13.58
CA LEU A 174 -20.13 20.22 12.51
C LEU A 174 -19.72 21.69 12.61
N ILE A 175 -19.56 22.21 13.83
CA ILE A 175 -19.12 23.60 14.06
C ILE A 175 -17.66 23.73 13.65
N ARG A 176 -16.81 22.79 14.07
CA ARG A 176 -15.41 22.72 13.65
C ARG A 176 -15.27 22.66 12.13
N SER A 177 -16.08 21.84 11.46
CA SER A 177 -16.09 21.73 9.99
C SER A 177 -16.40 23.07 9.31
N HIS A 178 -17.43 23.80 9.77
CA HIS A 178 -17.75 25.13 9.24
C HIS A 178 -16.65 26.15 9.54
N ALA A 179 -16.06 26.12 10.74
CA ALA A 179 -14.96 27.00 11.10
C ALA A 179 -13.73 26.76 10.22
N VAL A 180 -13.37 25.50 9.98
CA VAL A 180 -12.29 25.10 9.07
C VAL A 180 -12.57 25.56 7.64
N ALA A 181 -13.81 25.38 7.16
CA ALA A 181 -14.20 25.87 5.84
C ALA A 181 -14.04 27.39 5.72
N ALA A 182 -14.44 28.15 6.74
CA ALA A 182 -14.27 29.59 6.79
C ALA A 182 -12.78 29.99 6.83
N LEU A 183 -12.04 29.46 7.81
CA LEU A 183 -10.63 29.77 8.04
C LEU A 183 -9.77 29.44 6.82
N SER A 184 -10.10 28.37 6.09
CA SER A 184 -9.41 28.01 4.83
C SER A 184 -9.50 29.06 3.73
N LYS A 185 -10.46 29.99 3.78
CA LYS A 185 -10.55 31.12 2.85
C LYS A 185 -9.69 32.31 3.24
N LEU A 186 -9.30 32.38 4.51
CA LEU A 186 -8.33 33.34 5.04
C LEU A 186 -6.90 32.79 5.00
N ALA A 187 -6.71 31.51 4.67
CA ALA A 187 -5.38 30.92 4.58
C ALA A 187 -4.54 31.64 3.50
N GLY A 188 -3.39 32.18 3.91
CA GLY A 188 -2.46 32.90 3.02
C GLY A 188 -2.69 34.40 2.91
N THR A 189 -3.63 34.98 3.67
CA THR A 189 -3.74 36.45 3.84
C THR A 189 -2.90 36.98 4.99
N GLU A 190 -2.35 36.11 5.83
CA GLU A 190 -1.45 36.48 6.94
C GLU A 190 -0.03 36.73 6.43
N ASP A 191 0.60 37.81 6.90
CA ASP A 191 2.05 37.96 6.83
C ASP A 191 2.69 37.26 8.05
N PRO A 192 3.49 36.20 7.86
CA PRO A 192 4.16 35.52 8.97
C PRO A 192 5.03 36.43 9.82
N ASP A 193 5.54 37.53 9.27
CA ASP A 193 6.40 38.48 9.99
C ASP A 193 5.60 39.44 10.90
N GLU A 194 4.28 39.57 10.68
CA GLU A 194 3.36 40.40 11.48
C GLU A 194 2.72 39.62 12.65
N LEU A 195 2.83 38.28 12.64
CA LEU A 195 2.34 37.43 13.72
C LEU A 195 3.22 37.53 14.97
N GLN A 196 2.60 37.40 16.15
CA GLN A 196 3.37 37.32 17.40
C GLN A 196 4.19 36.01 17.43
N ALA A 197 5.31 36.01 18.16
CA ALA A 197 6.25 34.88 18.15
C ALA A 197 5.66 33.53 18.62
N ASP A 198 4.55 33.55 19.36
CA ASP A 198 3.80 32.38 19.82
C ASP A 198 2.53 32.08 19.00
N GLU A 199 2.25 32.90 18.00
CA GLU A 199 1.05 32.82 17.19
C GLU A 199 1.28 31.96 15.94
N ARG A 200 0.35 31.02 15.71
CA ARG A 200 0.44 30.06 14.61
C ARG A 200 -0.28 30.58 13.39
N THR A 201 0.25 30.27 12.21
CA THR A 201 -0.45 30.59 10.95
C THR A 201 -1.71 29.73 10.81
N ILE A 202 -2.71 30.25 10.10
CA ILE A 202 -3.91 29.52 9.71
C ILE A 202 -3.54 28.22 8.99
N LEU A 203 -2.51 28.23 8.15
CA LEU A 203 -2.09 27.04 7.43
C LEU A 203 -1.60 25.95 8.39
N GLU A 204 -0.79 26.29 9.39
CA GLU A 204 -0.35 25.35 10.42
C GLU A 204 -1.53 24.76 11.20
N LEU A 205 -2.52 25.59 11.55
CA LEU A 205 -3.72 25.13 12.23
C LEU A 205 -4.54 24.16 11.35
N LEU A 206 -4.67 24.42 10.05
CA LEU A 206 -5.35 23.51 9.12
C LEU A 206 -4.59 22.19 8.93
N LEU A 207 -3.26 22.22 8.95
CA LEU A 207 -2.42 21.03 8.91
C LEU A 207 -2.59 20.16 10.16
N ASP A 208 -2.74 20.77 11.34
CA ASP A 208 -3.08 20.03 12.56
C ASP A 208 -4.47 19.42 12.48
N VAL A 209 -5.45 20.18 12.01
CA VAL A 209 -6.84 19.70 11.88
C VAL A 209 -6.91 18.48 10.96
N VAL A 210 -6.31 18.52 9.78
CA VAL A 210 -6.34 17.36 8.86
C VAL A 210 -5.62 16.14 9.45
N THR A 211 -4.64 16.35 10.33
CA THR A 211 -3.80 15.29 10.88
C THR A 211 -4.42 14.65 12.12
N TYR A 212 -4.91 15.47 13.06
CA TYR A 212 -5.21 15.08 14.44
C TYR A 212 -6.70 15.19 14.82
N ASP A 213 -7.55 15.82 14.00
CA ASP A 213 -8.97 15.92 14.35
C ASP A 213 -9.61 14.52 14.38
N HIS A 214 -10.32 14.20 15.46
CA HIS A 214 -10.93 12.88 15.64
C HIS A 214 -12.10 12.64 14.68
N SER A 215 -12.78 13.69 14.22
CA SER A 215 -13.93 13.58 13.33
C SER A 215 -13.50 13.48 11.87
N PRO A 216 -13.86 12.40 11.16
CA PRO A 216 -13.59 12.29 9.73
C PRO A 216 -14.16 13.46 8.92
N GLU A 217 -15.34 13.96 9.29
CA GLU A 217 -15.98 15.07 8.57
C GLU A 217 -15.13 16.34 8.60
N VAL A 218 -14.50 16.64 9.73
CA VAL A 218 -13.66 17.83 9.87
C VAL A 218 -12.35 17.65 9.09
N ARG A 219 -11.72 16.47 9.20
CA ARG A 219 -10.53 16.13 8.41
C ARG A 219 -10.78 16.23 6.91
N ARG A 220 -11.94 15.75 6.43
CA ARG A 220 -12.36 15.88 5.02
C ARG A 220 -12.46 17.34 4.61
N THR A 221 -13.12 18.18 5.42
CA THR A 221 -13.27 19.61 5.12
C THR A 221 -11.93 20.32 5.06
N ALA A 222 -11.00 20.02 5.97
CA ALA A 222 -9.63 20.54 5.90
C ALA A 222 -8.92 20.07 4.62
N LEU A 223 -8.90 18.76 4.37
CA LEU A 223 -8.25 18.13 3.21
C LEU A 223 -8.68 18.75 1.87
N VAL A 224 -9.98 18.95 1.66
CA VAL A 224 -10.48 19.49 0.38
C VAL A 224 -10.23 20.98 0.22
N ASN A 225 -9.89 21.71 1.28
CA ASN A 225 -9.58 23.13 1.21
C ASN A 225 -8.08 23.45 1.33
N LEU A 226 -7.23 22.47 1.67
CA LEU A 226 -5.79 22.68 1.70
C LEU A 226 -5.23 23.09 0.31
N PRO A 227 -4.29 24.05 0.27
CA PRO A 227 -3.58 24.40 -0.95
C PRO A 227 -2.58 23.29 -1.33
N ILE A 228 -2.22 23.25 -2.61
CA ILE A 228 -1.13 22.40 -3.09
C ILE A 228 0.18 23.16 -2.92
N ALA A 229 0.84 22.93 -1.79
CA ALA A 229 2.15 23.48 -1.46
C ALA A 229 3.07 22.37 -0.89
N PRO A 230 4.41 22.48 -1.03
CA PRO A 230 5.35 21.48 -0.51
C PRO A 230 5.12 21.13 0.96
N GLN A 231 4.88 22.13 1.83
CA GLN A 231 4.62 21.88 3.26
C GLN A 231 3.31 21.12 3.55
N CYS A 232 2.34 21.14 2.61
CA CYS A 232 1.07 20.44 2.77
C CYS A 232 1.12 18.99 2.29
N MET A 233 2.13 18.62 1.49
CA MET A 233 2.13 17.36 0.77
C MET A 233 2.15 16.16 1.73
N LYS A 234 2.96 16.21 2.80
CA LYS A 234 2.99 15.16 3.82
C LYS A 234 1.60 14.95 4.44
N ALA A 235 0.93 16.02 4.84
CA ALA A 235 -0.40 15.94 5.44
C ALA A 235 -1.44 15.34 4.46
N ILE A 236 -1.43 15.77 3.19
CA ILE A 236 -2.32 15.24 2.15
C ILE A 236 -2.06 13.75 1.90
N LEU A 237 -0.79 13.36 1.70
CA LEU A 237 -0.42 11.98 1.36
C LEU A 237 -0.71 11.01 2.51
N THR A 238 -0.52 11.41 3.77
CA THR A 238 -0.88 10.54 4.91
C THR A 238 -2.38 10.22 4.96
N ARG A 239 -3.24 11.07 4.37
CA ARG A 239 -4.69 10.82 4.28
C ARG A 239 -5.06 9.74 3.27
N THR A 240 -4.13 9.25 2.45
CA THR A 240 -4.35 8.03 1.65
C THR A 240 -4.60 6.81 2.54
N ARG A 241 -4.21 6.86 3.82
CA ARG A 241 -4.41 5.82 4.84
C ARG A 241 -5.34 6.25 5.98
N ASP A 242 -6.18 7.27 5.76
CA ASP A 242 -7.13 7.73 6.78
C ASP A 242 -8.10 6.61 7.19
N THR A 243 -8.53 6.58 8.46
CA THR A 243 -9.46 5.55 8.96
C THR A 243 -10.82 5.60 8.27
N ASP A 244 -11.23 6.76 7.75
CA ASP A 244 -12.48 6.94 7.02
C ASP A 244 -12.30 6.75 5.49
N PRO A 245 -13.03 5.80 4.87
CA PRO A 245 -12.97 5.56 3.42
C PRO A 245 -13.28 6.78 2.55
N VAL A 246 -14.19 7.66 3.01
CA VAL A 246 -14.58 8.83 2.24
C VAL A 246 -13.43 9.85 2.21
N THR A 247 -12.70 10.02 3.31
CA THR A 247 -11.47 10.83 3.34
C THR A 247 -10.43 10.28 2.36
N ARG A 248 -10.12 8.98 2.40
CA ARG A 248 -9.17 8.34 1.47
C ARG A 248 -9.58 8.57 0.02
N LYS A 249 -10.86 8.35 -0.31
CA LYS A 249 -11.42 8.63 -1.64
C LYS A 249 -11.24 10.08 -2.09
N LEU A 250 -11.41 11.05 -1.19
CA LEU A 250 -11.27 12.48 -1.50
C LEU A 250 -9.82 12.87 -1.82
N VAL A 251 -8.83 12.15 -1.29
CA VAL A 251 -7.43 12.35 -1.69
C VAL A 251 -7.29 12.14 -3.20
N TYR A 252 -7.76 11.02 -3.73
CA TYR A 252 -7.66 10.66 -5.15
C TYR A 252 -8.61 11.45 -6.05
N SER A 253 -9.83 11.73 -5.58
CA SER A 253 -10.86 12.35 -6.42
C SER A 253 -10.89 13.88 -6.36
N THR A 254 -10.27 14.51 -5.36
CA THR A 254 -10.34 15.97 -5.15
C THR A 254 -9.00 16.60 -4.82
N ALA A 255 -8.22 16.06 -3.88
CA ALA A 255 -6.99 16.72 -3.43
C ALA A 255 -5.86 16.60 -4.47
N LEU A 256 -5.43 15.37 -4.80
CA LEU A 256 -4.34 15.13 -5.75
C LEU A 256 -4.61 15.64 -7.18
N PRO A 257 -5.86 15.60 -7.72
CA PRO A 257 -6.14 16.20 -9.02
C PRO A 257 -5.79 17.70 -9.13
N LYS A 258 -5.76 18.45 -8.02
CA LYS A 258 -5.35 19.87 -8.02
C LYS A 258 -3.85 20.06 -8.31
N LEU A 259 -3.04 19.01 -8.18
CA LEU A 259 -1.60 19.06 -8.44
C LEU A 259 -1.29 19.40 -9.91
N GLY A 260 -2.14 18.95 -10.82
CA GLY A 260 -1.88 18.99 -12.26
C GLY A 260 -0.90 17.90 -12.67
N ASP A 261 0.38 18.25 -12.83
CA ASP A 261 1.41 17.31 -13.27
C ASP A 261 1.86 16.36 -12.14
N PRO A 262 1.77 15.03 -12.33
CA PRO A 262 2.19 14.05 -11.32
C PRO A 262 3.69 14.10 -11.01
N ARG A 263 4.53 14.67 -11.90
CA ARG A 263 5.99 14.82 -11.66
C ARG A 263 6.34 15.81 -10.56
N LYS A 264 5.36 16.53 -10.00
CA LYS A 264 5.53 17.31 -8.76
C LYS A 264 5.65 16.41 -7.52
N LEU A 265 5.30 15.13 -7.64
CA LEU A 265 5.59 14.11 -6.64
C LEU A 265 6.90 13.40 -7.01
N THR A 266 7.64 12.95 -6.00
CA THR A 266 8.79 12.05 -6.24
C THR A 266 8.31 10.71 -6.82
N ILE A 267 9.22 9.91 -7.40
CA ILE A 267 8.89 8.55 -7.88
C ILE A 267 8.25 7.73 -6.75
N ALA A 268 8.92 7.65 -5.59
CA ALA A 268 8.42 6.93 -4.41
C ALA A 268 7.03 7.41 -3.94
N GLN A 269 6.74 8.71 -4.01
CA GLN A 269 5.42 9.24 -3.66
C GLN A 269 4.34 8.83 -4.68
N ARG A 270 4.64 8.83 -5.98
CA ARG A 270 3.71 8.35 -7.02
C ARG A 270 3.40 6.87 -6.81
N GLU A 271 4.43 6.08 -6.54
CA GLU A 271 4.33 4.66 -6.30
C GLU A 271 3.51 4.33 -5.04
N ASP A 272 3.75 5.01 -3.92
CA ASP A 272 2.96 4.81 -2.69
C ASP A 272 1.49 5.21 -2.89
N VAL A 273 1.23 6.31 -3.61
CA VAL A 273 -0.12 6.76 -3.95
C VAL A 273 -0.87 5.69 -4.76
N VAL A 274 -0.22 5.10 -5.76
CA VAL A 274 -0.80 4.03 -6.60
C VAL A 274 -1.00 2.76 -5.80
N LYS A 275 0.04 2.27 -5.10
CA LYS A 275 0.00 1.07 -4.26
C LYS A 275 -1.12 1.16 -3.22
N THR A 276 -1.21 2.28 -2.52
CA THR A 276 -2.25 2.50 -1.51
C THR A 276 -3.63 2.64 -2.13
N GLY A 277 -3.76 3.32 -3.27
CA GLY A 277 -5.05 3.63 -3.88
C GLY A 277 -5.69 2.42 -4.58
N LEU A 278 -4.92 1.73 -5.43
CA LEU A 278 -5.38 0.53 -6.12
C LEU A 278 -5.48 -0.68 -5.18
N GLY A 279 -4.63 -0.73 -4.14
CA GLY A 279 -4.66 -1.75 -3.08
C GLY A 279 -5.65 -1.48 -1.94
N ASP A 280 -6.46 -0.42 -1.99
CA ASP A 280 -7.43 -0.12 -0.92
C ASP A 280 -8.50 -1.22 -0.82
N ARG A 281 -8.91 -1.56 0.40
CA ARG A 281 -9.98 -2.54 0.65
C ARG A 281 -11.34 -2.06 0.15
N GLU A 282 -11.55 -0.75 0.10
CA GLU A 282 -12.82 -0.12 -0.28
C GLU A 282 -12.93 0.10 -1.80
N PRO A 283 -13.91 -0.51 -2.48
CA PRO A 283 -14.04 -0.40 -3.94
C PRO A 283 -14.15 1.03 -4.44
N ALA A 284 -14.83 1.90 -3.69
CA ALA A 284 -15.02 3.30 -4.05
C ALA A 284 -13.71 4.11 -4.05
N VAL A 285 -12.72 3.71 -3.25
CA VAL A 285 -11.38 4.31 -3.22
C VAL A 285 -10.56 3.82 -4.41
N ARG A 286 -10.56 2.50 -4.68
CA ARG A 286 -9.88 1.91 -5.86
C ARG A 286 -10.33 2.56 -7.17
N VAL A 287 -11.65 2.75 -7.34
CA VAL A 287 -12.21 3.42 -8.52
C VAL A 287 -11.77 4.87 -8.61
N ALA A 288 -11.68 5.59 -7.50
CA ALA A 288 -11.21 6.98 -7.50
C ALA A 288 -9.72 7.08 -7.88
N ALA A 289 -8.88 6.17 -7.37
CA ALA A 289 -7.47 6.07 -7.74
C ALA A 289 -7.28 5.74 -9.22
N SER A 290 -8.01 4.74 -9.75
CA SER A 290 -7.98 4.38 -11.18
C SER A 290 -8.38 5.54 -12.10
N LYS A 291 -9.40 6.33 -11.71
CA LYS A 291 -9.80 7.54 -12.45
C LYS A 291 -8.76 8.66 -12.39
N MET A 292 -8.10 8.84 -11.24
CA MET A 292 -7.00 9.79 -11.13
C MET A 292 -5.83 9.40 -12.05
N LEU A 293 -5.49 8.10 -12.10
CA LEU A 293 -4.47 7.58 -13.02
C LEU A 293 -4.86 7.74 -14.49
N ALA A 294 -6.14 7.64 -14.83
CA ALA A 294 -6.62 7.96 -16.16
C ALA A 294 -6.30 9.42 -16.54
N ASN A 295 -6.52 10.36 -15.61
CA ASN A 295 -6.15 11.77 -15.83
C ASN A 295 -4.63 11.95 -15.98
N TRP A 296 -3.80 11.18 -15.25
CA TRP A 296 -2.35 11.22 -15.40
C TRP A 296 -1.91 10.71 -16.78
N PHE A 297 -2.49 9.59 -17.24
CA PHE A 297 -2.26 9.09 -18.58
C PHE A 297 -2.68 10.10 -19.65
N ASP A 298 -3.87 10.70 -19.53
CA ASP A 298 -4.37 11.69 -20.49
C ASP A 298 -3.46 12.92 -20.56
N LEU A 299 -2.93 13.37 -19.42
CA LEU A 299 -1.98 14.49 -19.36
C LEU A 299 -0.65 14.15 -20.06
N VAL A 300 -0.12 12.96 -19.85
CA VAL A 300 1.13 12.53 -20.50
C VAL A 300 0.92 12.30 -22.00
N HIS A 301 -0.17 11.64 -22.38
CA HIS A 301 -0.52 11.36 -23.76
C HIS A 301 -0.77 12.64 -24.56
N SER A 302 -1.46 13.65 -23.99
CA SER A 302 -1.67 14.95 -24.65
C SER A 302 -0.38 15.73 -24.86
N LYS A 303 0.51 15.81 -23.85
CA LYS A 303 1.82 16.47 -24.00
C LYS A 303 2.67 15.84 -25.11
N ASN A 304 2.56 14.53 -25.31
CA ASN A 304 3.29 13.82 -26.37
C ASN A 304 2.80 14.16 -27.79
N GLN A 305 1.57 14.63 -27.95
CA GLN A 305 1.06 15.06 -29.26
C GLN A 305 1.62 16.45 -29.65
N GLU A 306 2.09 17.23 -28.68
CA GLU A 306 2.67 18.57 -28.89
C GLU A 306 4.18 18.51 -29.22
N THR A 307 4.91 17.55 -28.66
CA THR A 307 6.29 17.27 -29.03
C THR A 307 6.35 16.41 -30.29
N SER A 308 6.64 17.03 -31.43
CA SER A 308 6.98 16.39 -32.71
C SER A 308 8.32 15.64 -32.63
N ILE A 309 8.38 14.62 -31.76
CA ILE A 309 9.43 13.62 -31.73
C ILE A 309 8.89 12.45 -32.55
N GLU A 310 9.45 12.26 -33.74
CA GLU A 310 9.19 11.16 -34.66
C GLU A 310 9.21 9.83 -33.90
N VAL A 311 8.07 9.13 -33.86
CA VAL A 311 8.05 7.73 -33.44
C VAL A 311 8.55 6.93 -34.62
N SER A 312 9.52 6.06 -34.37
CA SER A 312 10.27 5.41 -35.43
C SER A 312 9.53 4.23 -36.04
N TRP A 313 8.50 3.66 -35.39
CA TRP A 313 7.82 2.43 -35.83
C TRP A 313 6.37 2.63 -36.27
N GLU A 314 5.93 1.84 -37.26
CA GLU A 314 4.55 1.78 -37.74
C GLU A 314 3.64 1.04 -36.73
N GLY A 315 2.35 1.41 -36.64
CA GLY A 315 1.35 0.69 -35.84
C GLY A 315 0.89 1.35 -34.53
N ASP A 316 1.32 2.59 -34.23
CA ASP A 316 0.77 3.39 -33.11
C ASP A 316 -0.31 4.37 -33.62
N ASP A 317 -1.44 3.83 -34.08
CA ASP A 317 -2.58 4.54 -34.72
C ASP A 317 -3.31 5.51 -33.75
N GLY A 318 -2.58 6.52 -33.25
CA GLY A 318 -3.07 7.52 -32.31
C GLY A 318 -2.08 7.93 -31.22
N GLY A 319 -0.87 7.36 -31.16
CA GLY A 319 0.11 7.67 -30.11
C GLY A 319 -0.19 7.00 -28.76
N VAL A 320 -1.07 6.01 -28.73
CA VAL A 320 -1.59 5.36 -27.51
C VAL A 320 -0.50 4.50 -26.87
N MET A 321 0.20 3.67 -27.64
CA MET A 321 1.31 2.86 -27.12
C MET A 321 2.42 3.76 -26.59
N LYS A 322 2.80 4.81 -27.34
CA LYS A 322 3.74 5.84 -26.86
C LYS A 322 3.24 6.52 -25.57
N GLY A 323 1.94 6.80 -25.48
CA GLY A 323 1.30 7.33 -24.28
C GLY A 323 1.50 6.43 -23.07
N PHE A 324 1.35 5.12 -23.24
CA PHE A 324 1.57 4.14 -22.16
C PHE A 324 3.05 4.01 -21.79
N ILE A 325 3.97 4.01 -22.75
CA ILE A 325 5.41 4.02 -22.49
C ILE A 325 5.78 5.25 -21.64
N GLN A 326 5.31 6.44 -22.02
CA GLN A 326 5.58 7.67 -21.26
C GLN A 326 4.86 7.72 -19.90
N PHE A 327 3.72 7.05 -19.78
CA PHE A 327 3.05 6.85 -18.50
C PHE A 327 3.85 5.93 -17.58
N LEU A 328 4.49 4.88 -18.13
CA LEU A 328 5.42 4.01 -17.41
C LEU A 328 6.68 4.74 -16.95
N CYS A 329 7.19 5.72 -17.72
CA CYS A 329 8.27 6.61 -17.29
C CYS A 329 7.92 7.49 -16.05
N LEU A 330 6.69 7.41 -15.53
CA LEU A 330 6.34 8.02 -14.24
C LEU A 330 6.79 7.17 -13.03
N PHE A 331 7.28 5.95 -13.25
CA PHE A 331 7.63 4.97 -12.23
C PHE A 331 9.07 4.48 -12.41
N ASP A 332 9.63 3.85 -11.39
CA ASP A 332 10.90 3.12 -11.51
C ASP A 332 10.64 1.68 -11.99
N VAL A 333 10.66 1.49 -13.31
CA VAL A 333 10.43 0.18 -13.95
C VAL A 333 11.66 -0.73 -13.95
N VAL A 334 12.84 -0.21 -13.62
CA VAL A 334 14.09 -0.99 -13.52
C VAL A 334 14.24 -1.55 -12.12
N GLY A 335 13.83 -0.79 -11.09
CA GLY A 335 13.83 -1.21 -9.71
C GLY A 335 12.50 -1.80 -9.22
N PRO A 336 12.24 -1.77 -7.89
CA PRO A 336 11.08 -2.41 -7.28
C PRO A 336 9.73 -1.75 -7.65
N GLY A 337 9.76 -0.58 -8.29
CA GLY A 337 8.57 0.14 -8.74
C GLY A 337 7.83 -0.53 -9.90
N VAL A 338 8.44 -1.51 -10.59
CA VAL A 338 7.86 -2.20 -11.74
C VAL A 338 6.49 -2.82 -11.44
N ALA A 339 6.30 -3.46 -10.29
CA ALA A 339 5.02 -4.07 -9.91
C ALA A 339 3.90 -3.02 -9.80
N ILE A 340 4.24 -1.82 -9.29
CA ILE A 340 3.29 -0.72 -9.12
C ILE A 340 2.97 -0.07 -10.47
N ALA A 341 3.96 0.03 -11.35
CA ALA A 341 3.80 0.49 -12.72
C ALA A 341 2.85 -0.44 -13.51
N VAL A 342 3.01 -1.75 -13.33
CA VAL A 342 2.14 -2.79 -13.92
C VAL A 342 0.70 -2.65 -13.41
N ASP A 343 0.50 -2.52 -12.10
CA ASP A 343 -0.83 -2.29 -11.53
C ASP A 343 -1.48 -1.01 -12.09
N ALA A 344 -0.71 0.06 -12.26
CA ALA A 344 -1.18 1.30 -12.85
C ALA A 344 -1.65 1.08 -14.30
N VAL A 345 -0.87 0.39 -15.14
CA VAL A 345 -1.22 0.08 -16.53
C VAL A 345 -2.44 -0.84 -16.60
N LEU A 346 -2.47 -1.93 -15.83
CA LEU A 346 -3.60 -2.85 -15.76
C LEU A 346 -4.89 -2.14 -15.32
N SER A 347 -4.80 -1.18 -14.40
CA SER A 347 -5.96 -0.37 -14.01
C SER A 347 -6.55 0.40 -15.20
N GLN A 348 -5.73 0.85 -16.14
CA GLN A 348 -6.16 1.56 -17.33
C GLN A 348 -6.68 0.61 -18.41
N PHE A 349 -6.09 -0.56 -18.55
CA PHE A 349 -6.56 -1.61 -19.47
C PHE A 349 -7.98 -2.03 -19.10
N ASN A 350 -8.23 -2.24 -17.80
CA ASN A 350 -9.56 -2.58 -17.28
C ASN A 350 -10.55 -1.42 -17.40
N LEU A 351 -10.12 -0.17 -17.17
CA LEU A 351 -11.00 1.00 -17.23
C LEU A 351 -11.36 1.40 -18.67
N ARG A 352 -10.42 1.21 -19.62
CA ARG A 352 -10.51 1.66 -21.01
C ARG A 352 -10.02 0.57 -21.98
N PRO A 353 -10.71 -0.58 -22.04
CA PRO A 353 -10.25 -1.77 -22.80
C PRO A 353 -10.15 -1.54 -24.32
N THR A 354 -10.85 -0.54 -24.86
CA THR A 354 -10.82 -0.19 -26.28
C THR A 354 -9.51 0.45 -26.73
N LEU A 355 -8.69 0.97 -25.80
CA LEU A 355 -7.37 1.52 -26.14
C LEU A 355 -6.41 0.42 -26.64
N LEU A 356 -6.63 -0.83 -26.21
CA LEU A 356 -5.78 -1.96 -26.53
C LEU A 356 -5.94 -2.47 -27.96
N ASP A 357 -7.06 -2.16 -28.61
CA ASP A 357 -7.35 -2.60 -29.98
C ASP A 357 -6.43 -1.93 -31.02
N THR A 358 -5.67 -0.90 -30.60
CA THR A 358 -4.70 -0.18 -31.43
C THR A 358 -3.27 -0.72 -31.30
N PHE A 359 -3.03 -1.70 -30.43
CA PHE A 359 -1.66 -2.15 -30.13
C PHE A 359 -1.13 -3.06 -31.24
N VAL A 360 0.03 -2.70 -31.79
CA VAL A 360 0.75 -3.49 -32.80
C VAL A 360 2.25 -3.49 -32.47
N PHE A 361 2.82 -4.68 -32.29
CA PHE A 361 4.22 -4.86 -31.92
C PHE A 361 5.08 -5.23 -33.13
N THR A 362 5.38 -4.24 -33.98
CA THR A 362 6.16 -4.45 -35.22
C THR A 362 7.60 -4.88 -34.95
N ASP A 363 8.29 -5.42 -35.96
CA ASP A 363 9.71 -5.82 -35.88
C ASP A 363 10.62 -4.70 -35.33
N GLN A 364 10.33 -3.45 -35.66
CA GLN A 364 11.08 -2.31 -35.17
C GLN A 364 10.89 -2.07 -33.67
N PHE A 365 9.69 -2.28 -33.13
CA PHE A 365 9.43 -2.18 -31.69
C PHE A 365 10.38 -3.08 -30.90
N TRP A 366 10.53 -4.33 -31.33
CA TRP A 366 11.40 -5.32 -30.68
C TRP A 366 12.90 -5.01 -30.81
N LYS A 367 13.30 -4.26 -31.85
CA LYS A 367 14.69 -3.83 -32.05
C LYS A 367 15.08 -2.59 -31.25
N THR A 368 14.11 -1.86 -30.69
CA THR A 368 14.34 -0.62 -29.94
C THR A 368 13.71 -0.67 -28.55
N LEU A 369 13.75 -1.84 -27.90
CA LEU A 369 13.18 -2.02 -26.57
C LEU A 369 13.88 -1.15 -25.52
N THR A 370 13.08 -0.42 -24.76
CA THR A 370 13.41 0.15 -23.45
C THR A 370 12.73 -0.66 -22.35
N PRO A 371 13.13 -0.53 -21.07
CA PRO A 371 12.46 -1.17 -19.95
C PRO A 371 10.93 -0.96 -19.95
N GLU A 372 10.48 0.28 -20.16
CA GLU A 372 9.04 0.60 -20.19
C GLU A 372 8.31 -0.08 -21.36
N SER A 373 8.92 -0.11 -22.54
CA SER A 373 8.30 -0.77 -23.70
C SER A 373 8.23 -2.28 -23.51
N ALA A 374 9.25 -2.90 -22.89
CA ALA A 374 9.27 -4.32 -22.58
C ALA A 374 8.18 -4.67 -21.55
N VAL A 375 8.04 -3.87 -20.49
CA VAL A 375 6.95 -3.98 -19.51
C VAL A 375 5.59 -3.85 -20.19
N LEU A 376 5.40 -2.86 -21.08
CA LEU A 376 4.14 -2.69 -21.79
C LEU A 376 3.77 -3.92 -22.63
N ALA A 377 4.73 -4.48 -23.36
CA ALA A 377 4.52 -5.68 -24.16
C ALA A 377 4.16 -6.89 -23.28
N ARG A 378 4.90 -7.11 -22.18
CA ARG A 378 4.62 -8.19 -21.24
C ARG A 378 3.22 -8.07 -20.63
N VAL A 379 2.88 -6.90 -20.09
CA VAL A 379 1.60 -6.64 -19.44
C VAL A 379 0.44 -6.81 -20.43
N PHE A 380 0.60 -6.36 -21.67
CA PHE A 380 -0.39 -6.59 -22.72
C PHE A 380 -0.63 -8.08 -22.99
N VAL A 381 0.44 -8.86 -23.16
CA VAL A 381 0.35 -10.30 -23.43
C VAL A 381 -0.31 -11.03 -22.26
N GLU A 382 0.12 -10.78 -21.03
CA GLU A 382 -0.48 -11.39 -19.84
C GLU A 382 -1.95 -10.98 -19.63
N HIS A 383 -2.29 -9.72 -19.92
CA HIS A 383 -3.67 -9.26 -19.85
C HIS A 383 -4.57 -9.97 -20.87
N CYS A 384 -4.10 -10.16 -22.11
CA CYS A 384 -4.86 -10.88 -23.13
C CYS A 384 -5.06 -12.35 -22.75
N HIS A 385 -4.03 -13.01 -22.18
CA HIS A 385 -4.15 -14.38 -21.69
C HIS A 385 -5.12 -14.50 -20.49
N SER A 386 -5.00 -13.61 -19.49
CA SER A 386 -5.87 -13.63 -18.30
C SER A 386 -7.34 -13.29 -18.58
N THR A 387 -7.60 -12.58 -19.69
CA THR A 387 -8.96 -12.27 -20.16
C THR A 387 -9.46 -13.19 -21.28
N GLU A 388 -8.69 -14.23 -21.62
CA GLU A 388 -8.99 -15.19 -22.70
C GLU A 388 -9.26 -14.52 -24.07
N ASN A 389 -8.64 -13.36 -24.33
CA ASN A 389 -8.86 -12.58 -25.55
C ASN A 389 -7.81 -12.92 -26.63
N GLN A 390 -7.92 -14.12 -27.20
CA GLN A 390 -7.00 -14.61 -28.22
C GLN A 390 -7.01 -13.76 -29.50
N GLN A 391 -8.17 -13.23 -29.89
CA GLN A 391 -8.30 -12.40 -31.09
C GLN A 391 -7.37 -11.17 -31.02
N ARG A 392 -7.36 -10.48 -29.88
CA ARG A 392 -6.49 -9.31 -29.69
C ARG A 392 -5.01 -9.67 -29.74
N LEU A 393 -4.63 -10.86 -29.27
CA LEU A 393 -3.26 -11.35 -29.34
C LEU A 393 -2.83 -11.61 -30.80
N GLU A 394 -3.72 -12.18 -31.61
CA GLU A 394 -3.50 -12.43 -33.03
C GLU A 394 -3.39 -11.12 -33.84
N GLU A 395 -4.23 -10.13 -33.54
CA GLU A 395 -4.22 -8.82 -34.20
C GLU A 395 -2.98 -7.98 -33.85
N ALA A 396 -2.38 -8.19 -32.67
CA ALA A 396 -1.24 -7.41 -32.18
C ALA A 396 0.09 -7.68 -32.89
N SER A 397 0.13 -8.61 -33.85
CA SER A 397 1.32 -8.93 -34.67
C SER A 397 2.55 -9.35 -33.86
N LEU A 398 2.35 -10.13 -32.79
CA LEU A 398 3.45 -10.65 -31.98
C LEU A 398 4.38 -11.57 -32.79
N PRO A 399 5.68 -11.60 -32.48
CA PRO A 399 6.64 -12.43 -33.19
C PRO A 399 6.42 -13.92 -32.90
N VAL A 400 6.65 -14.76 -33.91
CA VAL A 400 6.74 -16.22 -33.73
C VAL A 400 7.91 -16.58 -32.81
N VAL A 401 7.86 -17.74 -32.15
CA VAL A 401 8.88 -18.18 -31.18
C VAL A 401 10.31 -18.09 -31.72
N THR A 402 10.54 -18.52 -32.96
CA THR A 402 11.87 -18.41 -33.58
C THR A 402 12.35 -16.96 -33.64
N ALA A 403 11.51 -16.01 -34.06
CA ALA A 403 11.86 -14.59 -34.13
C ALA A 403 12.04 -13.99 -32.73
N PHE A 404 11.16 -14.32 -31.79
CA PHE A 404 11.28 -13.91 -30.39
C PHE A 404 12.61 -14.37 -29.77
N ALA A 405 13.02 -15.61 -30.04
CA ALA A 405 14.30 -16.14 -29.56
C ALA A 405 15.51 -15.41 -30.16
N PHE A 406 15.39 -14.83 -31.37
CA PHE A 406 16.42 -13.94 -31.91
C PHE A 406 16.46 -12.59 -31.21
N TYR A 407 15.31 -11.99 -30.88
CA TYR A 407 15.30 -10.75 -30.07
C TYR A 407 15.87 -10.96 -28.68
N LEU A 408 15.54 -12.09 -28.03
CA LEU A 408 16.14 -12.46 -26.75
C LEU A 408 17.66 -12.65 -26.87
N GLN A 409 18.13 -13.29 -27.95
CA GLN A 409 19.57 -13.44 -28.24
C GLN A 409 20.24 -12.08 -28.46
N ASP A 410 19.62 -11.18 -29.22
CA ASP A 410 20.18 -9.85 -29.51
C ASP A 410 20.28 -9.02 -28.22
N GLY A 411 19.24 -9.07 -27.38
CA GLY A 411 19.28 -8.46 -26.05
C GLY A 411 20.38 -9.05 -25.17
N TYR A 412 20.56 -10.37 -25.18
CA TYR A 412 21.62 -11.02 -24.43
C TYR A 412 23.02 -10.65 -24.96
N ASN A 413 23.20 -10.60 -26.27
CA ASN A 413 24.45 -10.14 -26.89
C ASN A 413 24.77 -8.69 -26.49
N HIS A 414 23.74 -7.83 -26.39
CA HIS A 414 23.92 -6.46 -25.92
C HIS A 414 24.36 -6.41 -24.46
N LEU A 415 23.75 -7.22 -23.58
CA LEU A 415 24.17 -7.33 -22.17
C LEU A 415 25.64 -7.78 -22.08
N VAL A 416 26.02 -8.83 -22.82
CA VAL A 416 27.41 -9.33 -22.83
C VAL A 416 28.38 -8.24 -23.30
N LYS A 417 27.98 -7.40 -24.28
CA LYS A 417 28.78 -6.26 -24.70
C LYS A 417 28.97 -5.25 -23.55
N LEU A 418 27.90 -4.88 -22.84
CA LEU A 418 27.95 -3.95 -21.71
C LEU A 418 28.82 -4.49 -20.56
N LEU A 419 28.69 -5.79 -20.23
CA LEU A 419 29.51 -6.44 -19.21
C LEU A 419 31.01 -6.40 -19.59
N ASN A 420 31.35 -6.77 -20.82
CA ASN A 420 32.74 -6.70 -21.30
C ASN A 420 33.30 -5.27 -21.25
N GLU A 421 32.50 -4.26 -21.62
CA GLU A 421 32.88 -2.85 -21.54
C GLU A 421 33.10 -2.40 -20.09
N ALA A 422 32.31 -2.91 -19.14
CA ALA A 422 32.51 -2.67 -17.70
C ALA A 422 33.82 -3.30 -17.18
N THR A 423 34.12 -4.53 -17.60
CA THR A 423 35.32 -5.27 -17.16
C THR A 423 36.62 -4.70 -17.73
N ILE A 424 36.65 -4.26 -19.00
CA ILE A 424 37.87 -3.74 -19.66
C ILE A 424 38.34 -2.40 -19.06
N LEU A 425 37.42 -1.54 -18.65
CA LEU A 425 37.68 -0.16 -18.21
C LEU A 425 37.82 -0.03 -16.67
N GLY A 426 38.00 -1.16 -15.96
CA GLY A 426 37.98 -1.23 -14.50
C GLY A 426 38.89 -0.20 -13.80
N SER A 427 38.28 0.65 -12.96
CA SER A 427 38.88 1.70 -12.10
C SER A 427 39.51 2.95 -12.77
N ASP A 428 39.64 2.99 -14.09
CA ASP A 428 40.24 4.13 -14.83
C ASP A 428 39.21 5.13 -15.41
N GLY A 429 37.91 4.86 -15.26
CA GLY A 429 36.81 5.76 -15.66
C GLY A 429 36.43 6.76 -14.57
N ASP A 430 35.91 7.92 -14.95
CA ASP A 430 35.32 8.89 -14.00
C ASP A 430 34.06 8.28 -13.34
N ASP A 431 33.73 8.73 -12.12
CA ASP A 431 32.64 8.16 -11.31
C ASP A 431 31.30 8.21 -12.09
N GLU A 432 31.04 9.30 -12.83
CA GLU A 432 29.84 9.46 -13.67
C GLU A 432 29.74 8.42 -14.81
N GLU A 433 30.86 8.04 -15.43
CA GLU A 433 30.88 7.03 -16.49
C GLU A 433 30.68 5.62 -15.95
N SER A 434 31.07 5.37 -14.70
CA SER A 434 30.79 4.10 -14.02
C SER A 434 29.31 3.97 -13.69
N GLU A 435 28.71 5.01 -13.10
CA GLU A 435 27.28 5.05 -12.76
C GLU A 435 26.40 4.86 -14.00
N GLN A 436 26.72 5.51 -15.13
CA GLN A 436 25.97 5.34 -16.36
C GLN A 436 26.02 3.91 -16.91
N ARG A 437 27.18 3.24 -16.81
CA ARG A 437 27.34 1.84 -17.25
C ARG A 437 26.53 0.88 -16.38
N GLU A 438 26.55 1.08 -15.07
CA GLU A 438 25.71 0.30 -14.15
C GLU A 438 24.22 0.50 -14.46
N GLU A 439 23.81 1.73 -14.75
CA GLU A 439 22.43 2.04 -15.16
C GLU A 439 22.05 1.36 -16.49
N ASP A 440 22.95 1.35 -17.48
CA ASP A 440 22.71 0.72 -18.78
C ASP A 440 22.63 -0.82 -18.65
N ILE A 441 23.47 -1.42 -17.80
CA ILE A 441 23.39 -2.86 -17.47
C ILE A 441 22.05 -3.16 -16.80
N ALA A 442 21.64 -2.36 -15.81
CA ALA A 442 20.38 -2.56 -15.10
C ALA A 442 19.15 -2.41 -16.03
N LYS A 443 19.17 -1.43 -16.94
CA LYS A 443 18.13 -1.27 -17.98
C LYS A 443 18.07 -2.50 -18.89
N GLN A 444 19.22 -3.01 -19.33
CA GLN A 444 19.26 -4.17 -20.21
C GLN A 444 18.86 -5.46 -19.49
N GLU A 445 19.22 -5.62 -18.21
CA GLU A 445 18.73 -6.68 -17.33
C GLU A 445 17.20 -6.62 -17.20
N ALA A 446 16.63 -5.45 -16.94
CA ALA A 446 15.18 -5.28 -16.88
C ALA A 446 14.49 -5.70 -18.18
N VAL A 447 14.98 -5.25 -19.35
CA VAL A 447 14.44 -5.66 -20.66
C VAL A 447 14.48 -7.17 -20.83
N LEU A 448 15.62 -7.81 -20.52
CA LEU A 448 15.75 -9.27 -20.63
C LEU A 448 14.83 -10.02 -19.68
N SER A 449 14.67 -9.55 -18.45
CA SER A 449 13.75 -10.13 -17.48
C SER A 449 12.30 -10.12 -17.99
N GLU A 450 11.86 -8.99 -18.56
CA GLU A 450 10.51 -8.86 -19.14
C GLU A 450 10.33 -9.79 -20.34
N LEU A 451 11.34 -9.90 -21.22
CA LEU A 451 11.31 -10.84 -22.36
C LEU A 451 11.27 -12.31 -21.89
N LEU A 452 12.01 -12.68 -20.83
CA LEU A 452 11.99 -14.04 -20.28
C LEU A 452 10.62 -14.36 -19.66
N GLN A 453 10.00 -13.42 -18.96
CA GLN A 453 8.63 -13.59 -18.46
C GLN A 453 7.62 -13.75 -19.61
N MET A 454 7.77 -12.98 -20.69
CA MET A 454 6.96 -13.16 -21.91
C MET A 454 7.17 -14.53 -22.56
N ALA A 455 8.41 -15.05 -22.54
CA ALA A 455 8.74 -16.33 -23.11
C ALA A 455 7.95 -17.49 -22.48
N LEU A 456 7.48 -17.35 -21.23
CA LEU A 456 6.59 -18.31 -20.55
C LEU A 456 5.16 -18.34 -21.12
N LYS A 457 4.80 -17.35 -21.95
CA LYS A 457 3.47 -17.23 -22.56
C LYS A 457 3.47 -17.57 -24.06
N LEU A 458 4.60 -18.05 -24.58
CA LEU A 458 4.74 -18.41 -25.99
C LEU A 458 4.36 -19.86 -26.25
N ASP A 459 3.87 -20.14 -27.46
CA ASP A 459 3.56 -21.50 -27.90
C ASP A 459 4.79 -22.19 -28.53
N TYR A 460 5.40 -23.11 -27.78
CA TYR A 460 6.58 -23.87 -28.18
C TYR A 460 6.28 -25.10 -29.07
N MET A 461 5.11 -25.19 -29.72
CA MET A 461 4.87 -26.20 -30.77
C MET A 461 5.84 -26.06 -31.96
N ASP A 462 6.40 -24.88 -32.20
CA ASP A 462 7.51 -24.68 -33.15
C ASP A 462 8.82 -25.23 -32.57
N GLU A 463 9.18 -26.45 -32.97
CA GLU A 463 10.38 -27.14 -32.49
C GLU A 463 11.68 -26.41 -32.87
N LEU A 464 11.72 -25.65 -33.98
CA LEU A 464 12.90 -24.85 -34.34
C LEU A 464 13.07 -23.68 -33.36
N GLY A 465 11.98 -22.95 -33.11
CA GLY A 465 11.92 -21.87 -32.15
C GLY A 465 12.25 -22.32 -30.74
N ARG A 466 11.65 -23.43 -30.29
CA ARG A 466 11.91 -24.05 -28.98
C ARG A 466 13.39 -24.38 -28.78
N ARG A 467 14.04 -25.01 -29.78
CA ARG A 467 15.48 -25.31 -29.71
C ARG A 467 16.34 -24.06 -29.67
N LYS A 468 15.98 -23.03 -30.45
CA LYS A 468 16.70 -21.76 -30.46
C LYS A 468 16.56 -21.06 -29.10
N ALA A 469 15.35 -20.94 -28.56
CA ALA A 469 15.10 -20.37 -27.23
C ALA A 469 15.88 -21.13 -26.14
N PHE A 470 15.82 -22.47 -26.16
CA PHE A 470 16.59 -23.32 -25.24
C PHE A 470 18.10 -23.03 -25.31
N SER A 471 18.67 -22.95 -26.51
CA SER A 471 20.09 -22.64 -26.68
C SER A 471 20.45 -21.25 -26.15
N VAL A 472 19.60 -20.25 -26.37
CA VAL A 472 19.84 -18.88 -25.89
C VAL A 472 19.86 -18.85 -24.37
N VAL A 473 18.81 -19.37 -23.73
CA VAL A 473 18.67 -19.34 -22.27
C VAL A 473 19.72 -20.20 -21.57
N LYS A 474 20.08 -21.36 -22.15
CA LYS A 474 21.21 -22.17 -21.66
C LYS A 474 22.52 -21.37 -21.67
N ASN A 475 22.80 -20.66 -22.77
CA ASN A 475 24.01 -19.84 -22.88
C ASN A 475 24.01 -18.66 -21.91
N MET A 476 22.85 -18.04 -21.66
CA MET A 476 22.71 -16.99 -20.65
C MET A 476 23.14 -17.48 -19.27
N LEU A 477 22.59 -18.61 -18.79
CA LEU A 477 22.92 -19.19 -17.49
C LEU A 477 24.40 -19.60 -17.38
N ALA A 478 25.01 -20.03 -18.49
CA ALA A 478 26.41 -20.41 -18.55
C ALA A 478 27.39 -19.23 -18.50
N HIS A 479 26.93 -17.97 -18.64
CA HIS A 479 27.82 -16.81 -18.64
C HIS A 479 28.29 -16.41 -17.23
N PRO A 480 29.59 -16.44 -16.87
CA PRO A 480 30.07 -16.26 -15.49
C PRO A 480 29.62 -14.98 -14.77
N GLU A 481 29.37 -13.90 -15.52
CA GLU A 481 28.93 -12.60 -14.99
C GLU A 481 27.44 -12.30 -15.25
N LEU A 482 26.60 -13.29 -15.58
CA LEU A 482 25.15 -13.07 -15.72
C LEU A 482 24.59 -12.41 -14.44
N PRO A 483 23.86 -11.28 -14.56
CA PRO A 483 23.20 -10.65 -13.43
C PRO A 483 22.27 -11.60 -12.67
N PRO A 484 22.29 -11.59 -11.32
CA PRO A 484 21.49 -12.50 -10.50
C PRO A 484 19.98 -12.44 -10.76
N GLY A 485 19.44 -11.26 -11.13
CA GLY A 485 18.01 -11.08 -11.40
C GLY A 485 17.52 -11.83 -12.65
N LEU A 486 18.41 -12.28 -13.52
CA LEU A 486 18.07 -13.09 -14.71
C LEU A 486 18.09 -14.59 -14.47
N ILE A 487 18.66 -15.06 -13.34
CA ILE A 487 18.83 -16.50 -13.09
C ILE A 487 17.47 -17.20 -12.97
N GLU A 488 16.59 -16.71 -12.09
CA GLU A 488 15.26 -17.30 -11.89
C GLU A 488 14.40 -17.26 -13.16
N PRO A 489 14.25 -16.11 -13.87
CA PRO A 489 13.51 -16.07 -15.12
C PRO A 489 14.06 -17.02 -16.20
N CYS A 490 15.39 -17.17 -16.30
CA CYS A 490 15.99 -18.14 -17.20
C CYS A 490 15.63 -19.59 -16.83
N LEU A 491 15.65 -19.92 -15.53
CA LEU A 491 15.30 -21.26 -15.04
C LEU A 491 13.82 -21.57 -15.23
N ASP A 492 12.92 -20.59 -15.09
CA ASP A 492 11.50 -20.74 -15.42
C ASP A 492 11.30 -21.09 -16.89
N VAL A 493 11.97 -20.34 -17.79
CA VAL A 493 11.87 -20.60 -19.23
C VAL A 493 12.45 -21.97 -19.57
N LEU A 494 13.60 -22.35 -19.01
CA LEU A 494 14.17 -23.68 -19.21
C LEU A 494 13.25 -24.79 -18.68
N LYS A 495 12.61 -24.59 -17.53
CA LYS A 495 11.66 -25.56 -16.97
C LYS A 495 10.49 -25.80 -17.93
N GLU A 496 9.94 -24.73 -18.50
CA GLU A 496 8.79 -24.80 -19.42
C GLU A 496 9.15 -25.49 -20.75
N ILE A 497 10.31 -25.17 -21.33
CA ILE A 497 10.70 -25.71 -22.65
C ILE A 497 11.43 -27.05 -22.58
N SER A 498 11.86 -27.48 -21.39
CA SER A 498 12.56 -28.77 -21.20
C SER A 498 11.59 -29.95 -21.27
N PRO A 499 11.99 -31.08 -21.87
CA PRO A 499 11.09 -32.23 -22.02
C PRO A 499 10.83 -32.99 -20.70
N SER A 500 11.70 -32.84 -19.69
CA SER A 500 11.56 -33.49 -18.38
C SER A 500 12.39 -32.80 -17.31
N GLU A 501 12.04 -33.01 -16.03
CA GLU A 501 12.84 -32.49 -14.89
C GLU A 501 14.27 -33.02 -14.90
N ARG A 502 14.47 -34.29 -15.31
CA ARG A 502 15.79 -34.90 -15.40
C ARG A 502 16.69 -34.19 -16.40
N GLU A 503 16.13 -33.73 -17.52
CA GLU A 503 16.89 -32.96 -18.51
C GLU A 503 17.25 -31.57 -17.97
N LEU A 504 16.31 -30.90 -17.30
CA LEU A 504 16.59 -29.64 -16.61
C LEU A 504 17.74 -29.81 -15.60
N ILE A 505 17.64 -30.81 -14.71
CA ILE A 505 18.68 -31.12 -13.72
C ILE A 505 20.02 -31.34 -14.40
N ARG A 506 20.04 -32.17 -15.44
CA ARG A 506 21.27 -32.48 -16.16
C ARG A 506 21.91 -31.22 -16.76
N VAL A 507 21.12 -30.37 -17.41
CA VAL A 507 21.62 -29.14 -18.05
C VAL A 507 22.20 -28.18 -17.01
N ILE A 508 21.52 -27.98 -15.87
CA ILE A 508 22.04 -27.10 -14.81
C ILE A 508 23.29 -27.69 -14.15
N VAL A 509 23.33 -29.00 -13.90
CA VAL A 509 24.53 -29.67 -13.39
C VAL A 509 25.69 -29.54 -14.36
N GLU A 510 25.45 -29.70 -15.67
CA GLU A 510 26.48 -29.46 -16.72
C GLU A 510 27.01 -28.02 -16.63
N ILE A 511 26.14 -27.01 -16.54
CA ILE A 511 26.55 -25.60 -16.40
C ILE A 511 27.37 -25.38 -15.11
N VAL A 512 26.94 -25.95 -13.98
CA VAL A 512 27.65 -25.83 -12.69
C VAL A 512 29.03 -26.47 -12.76
N VAL A 513 29.17 -27.60 -13.44
CA VAL A 513 30.46 -28.25 -13.66
C VAL A 513 31.34 -27.39 -14.57
N ASP A 514 30.80 -26.91 -15.70
CA ASP A 514 31.53 -26.07 -16.66
C ASP A 514 32.04 -24.78 -16.00
N LEU A 515 31.20 -24.09 -15.20
CA LEU A 515 31.58 -22.87 -14.48
C LEU A 515 32.69 -23.11 -13.44
N ARG A 516 32.75 -24.30 -12.84
CA ARG A 516 33.78 -24.66 -11.84
C ARG A 516 35.05 -25.23 -12.48
N ASP A 517 34.96 -25.76 -13.70
CA ASP A 517 36.07 -26.31 -14.47
C ASP A 517 36.77 -25.24 -15.34
N ASP A 518 36.09 -24.16 -15.75
CA ASP A 518 36.70 -23.07 -16.52
C ASP A 518 37.77 -22.31 -15.71
N ASP A 519 37.65 -22.24 -14.38
CA ASP A 519 38.69 -21.72 -13.46
C ASP A 519 40.00 -22.56 -13.50
N ASP A 520 39.97 -23.80 -14.01
CA ASP A 520 41.13 -24.69 -14.08
C ASP A 520 41.95 -24.53 -15.38
N ASN A 521 41.38 -23.94 -16.44
CA ASN A 521 42.01 -23.87 -17.77
C ASN A 521 42.95 -22.66 -17.95
N GLU A 522 42.77 -21.54 -17.22
CA GLU A 522 43.69 -20.39 -17.31
C GLU A 522 45.06 -20.67 -16.67
N ILE A 523 45.16 -21.63 -15.76
CA ILE A 523 46.41 -21.96 -15.05
C ILE A 523 47.32 -22.91 -15.88
N ALA A 524 46.77 -23.59 -16.89
CA ALA A 524 47.49 -24.63 -17.64
C ALA A 524 48.39 -24.09 -18.77
N GLU A 525 48.31 -22.81 -19.14
CA GLU A 525 49.21 -22.23 -20.16
C GLU A 525 50.63 -21.94 -19.64
N GLY A 526 50.85 -22.01 -18.32
CA GLY A 526 52.14 -21.68 -17.68
C GLY A 526 53.21 -22.78 -17.70
N ASP A 527 52.90 -24.03 -18.05
CA ASP A 527 53.87 -25.13 -17.90
C ASP A 527 53.80 -26.16 -19.05
N ILE A 528 54.11 -25.71 -20.27
CA ILE A 528 54.37 -26.61 -21.41
C ILE A 528 55.88 -26.64 -21.68
N SER A 529 56.59 -27.47 -20.92
CA SER A 529 57.88 -28.01 -21.36
C SER A 529 58.08 -29.42 -20.78
N ARG A 530 57.69 -30.45 -21.55
CA ARG A 530 58.53 -31.58 -22.02
C ARG A 530 57.72 -32.82 -22.41
N SER A 531 57.73 -33.06 -23.73
CA SER A 531 57.89 -34.33 -24.46
C SER A 531 57.16 -35.62 -24.03
N ASP A 532 56.43 -36.14 -25.02
CA ASP A 532 56.39 -37.52 -25.54
C ASP A 532 55.28 -38.52 -25.13
N THR A 533 54.34 -38.65 -26.08
CA THR A 533 53.94 -39.88 -26.80
C THR A 533 53.37 -41.07 -26.01
N THR A 534 52.05 -41.30 -26.08
CA THR A 534 51.39 -42.41 -26.83
C THR A 534 49.91 -42.57 -26.43
N GLN A 535 49.12 -42.96 -27.43
CA GLN A 535 47.72 -43.40 -27.46
C GLN A 535 47.11 -43.89 -26.13
N THR A 536 45.93 -43.38 -25.77
CA THR A 536 44.69 -44.18 -25.66
C THR A 536 43.48 -43.28 -25.40
N THR A 537 42.48 -43.43 -26.26
CA THR A 537 41.10 -43.00 -26.06
C THR A 537 40.52 -43.68 -24.81
N ILE A 538 40.43 -42.94 -23.70
CA ILE A 538 39.61 -43.33 -22.55
C ILE A 538 38.78 -42.11 -22.17
N ARG A 539 37.45 -42.28 -22.28
CA ARG A 539 36.44 -41.38 -21.72
C ARG A 539 36.83 -41.03 -20.29
N LYS A 540 37.21 -39.78 -20.02
CA LYS A 540 37.16 -39.23 -18.68
C LYS A 540 35.69 -39.08 -18.33
N GLU A 541 35.17 -39.99 -17.51
CA GLU A 541 34.04 -39.67 -16.64
C GLU A 541 34.47 -38.44 -15.83
N GLY A 542 33.84 -37.30 -16.11
CA GLY A 542 34.05 -36.05 -15.39
C GLY A 542 33.62 -36.23 -13.93
N SER A 543 34.56 -36.69 -13.11
CA SER A 543 34.41 -36.67 -11.66
C SER A 543 34.72 -35.26 -11.21
N MET A 544 33.78 -34.60 -10.52
CA MET A 544 33.96 -33.35 -9.74
C MET A 544 35.08 -33.43 -8.68
N ARG A 545 35.86 -34.52 -8.63
CA ARG A 545 37.02 -34.67 -7.76
C ARG A 545 38.23 -33.98 -8.35
N ARG A 546 38.35 -32.69 -8.01
CA ARG A 546 39.61 -32.12 -7.54
C ARG A 546 39.29 -30.99 -6.57
N MET A 547 39.04 -31.38 -5.32
CA MET A 547 39.23 -30.48 -4.19
C MET A 547 40.72 -30.15 -4.13
N ARG A 548 41.17 -29.14 -4.91
CA ARG A 548 42.43 -28.44 -4.65
C ARG A 548 42.36 -28.01 -3.19
N ASN A 549 43.44 -28.20 -2.44
CA ASN A 549 43.47 -27.82 -1.03
C ASN A 549 43.14 -26.33 -0.95
N PHE A 550 41.91 -25.99 -0.56
CA PHE A 550 41.43 -24.61 -0.41
C PHE A 550 42.42 -23.82 0.46
N GLU A 551 43.09 -24.48 1.42
CA GLU A 551 44.12 -23.88 2.27
C GLU A 551 45.37 -23.39 1.52
N SER A 552 45.69 -23.95 0.34
CA SER A 552 46.90 -23.67 -0.45
C SER A 552 46.76 -22.58 -1.53
N MET A 553 45.55 -22.08 -1.76
CA MET A 553 45.27 -21.01 -2.74
C MET A 553 45.62 -19.62 -2.19
N SER A 554 45.98 -18.70 -3.09
CA SER A 554 46.11 -17.27 -2.78
C SER A 554 44.78 -16.68 -2.31
N VAL A 555 44.82 -15.47 -1.74
CA VAL A 555 43.61 -14.81 -1.22
C VAL A 555 42.67 -14.44 -2.36
N GLU A 556 43.22 -14.02 -3.49
CA GLU A 556 42.51 -13.65 -4.71
C GLU A 556 41.85 -14.88 -5.36
N GLU A 557 42.60 -15.99 -5.55
CA GLU A 557 42.05 -17.25 -6.09
C GLU A 557 40.94 -17.82 -5.20
N LYS A 558 41.07 -17.69 -3.86
CA LYS A 558 39.99 -18.08 -2.92
C LYS A 558 38.74 -17.27 -3.12
N ARG A 559 38.89 -15.95 -3.33
CA ARG A 559 37.76 -15.04 -3.51
C ARG A 559 37.02 -15.33 -4.81
N GLU A 560 37.75 -15.59 -5.88
CA GLU A 560 37.19 -15.93 -7.19
C GLU A 560 36.44 -17.27 -7.14
N ALA A 561 37.06 -18.32 -6.59
CA ALA A 561 36.40 -19.60 -6.36
C ALA A 561 35.14 -19.47 -5.48
N ASP A 562 35.17 -18.59 -4.47
CA ASP A 562 33.99 -18.31 -3.64
C ASP A 562 32.88 -17.59 -4.43
N LEU A 563 33.21 -16.68 -5.36
CA LEU A 563 32.19 -16.06 -6.23
C LEU A 563 31.57 -17.10 -7.17
N THR A 564 32.39 -17.98 -7.76
CA THR A 564 31.95 -19.08 -8.61
C THR A 564 31.03 -20.05 -7.85
N ASP A 565 31.43 -20.49 -6.64
CA ASP A 565 30.62 -21.39 -5.81
C ASP A 565 29.30 -20.72 -5.36
N MET A 566 29.30 -19.42 -5.03
CA MET A 566 28.07 -18.67 -4.70
C MET A 566 27.08 -18.64 -5.88
N ARG A 567 27.59 -18.43 -7.09
CA ARG A 567 26.82 -18.47 -8.32
C ARG A 567 26.26 -19.87 -8.57
N CYS A 568 27.09 -20.89 -8.46
CA CYS A 568 26.69 -22.28 -8.62
C CYS A 568 25.59 -22.68 -7.62
N LEU A 569 25.73 -22.29 -6.35
CA LEU A 569 24.70 -22.51 -5.34
C LEU A 569 23.38 -21.80 -5.69
N THR A 570 23.44 -20.61 -6.28
CA THR A 570 22.23 -19.88 -6.72
C THR A 570 21.53 -20.61 -7.86
N LEU A 571 22.28 -21.14 -8.83
CA LEU A 571 21.74 -22.01 -9.89
C LEU A 571 21.13 -23.29 -9.31
N CYS A 572 21.80 -23.91 -8.34
CA CYS A 572 21.30 -25.11 -7.67
C CYS A 572 20.00 -24.84 -6.91
N ILE A 573 19.91 -23.73 -6.17
CA ILE A 573 18.68 -23.34 -5.45
C ILE A 573 17.54 -23.16 -6.45
N GLY A 574 17.71 -22.31 -7.47
CA GLY A 574 16.65 -22.04 -8.44
C GLY A 574 16.23 -23.29 -9.22
N MET A 575 17.15 -24.22 -9.50
CA MET A 575 16.83 -25.51 -10.08
C MET A 575 16.01 -26.38 -9.11
N LEU A 576 16.45 -26.53 -7.86
CA LEU A 576 15.80 -27.39 -6.86
C LEU A 576 14.40 -26.90 -6.49
N GLU A 577 14.14 -25.58 -6.52
CA GLU A 577 12.79 -25.01 -6.34
C GLU A 577 11.79 -25.44 -7.43
N ARG A 578 12.30 -25.89 -8.59
CA ARG A 578 11.51 -26.31 -9.76
C ARG A 578 11.53 -27.82 -9.97
N VAL A 579 12.05 -28.61 -9.04
CA VAL A 579 12.12 -30.08 -9.11
C VAL A 579 11.15 -30.68 -8.09
N HIS A 580 10.32 -31.62 -8.55
CA HIS A 580 9.34 -32.30 -7.70
C HIS A 580 9.52 -33.82 -7.66
N GLY A 581 10.38 -34.39 -8.51
CA GLY A 581 10.76 -35.80 -8.47
C GLY A 581 11.58 -36.18 -7.22
N THR A 582 11.71 -37.49 -6.97
CA THR A 582 12.53 -38.02 -5.87
C THR A 582 14.02 -37.84 -6.13
N PHE A 583 14.78 -37.61 -5.05
CA PHE A 583 16.23 -37.43 -5.14
C PHE A 583 16.93 -38.67 -5.68
N GLU A 584 16.50 -39.87 -5.27
CA GLU A 584 17.10 -41.15 -5.65
C GLU A 584 16.98 -41.45 -7.15
N ASP A 585 16.06 -40.80 -7.86
CA ASP A 585 15.87 -40.99 -9.30
C ASP A 585 16.93 -40.24 -10.14
N ASN A 586 17.74 -39.38 -9.49
CA ASN A 586 18.65 -38.46 -10.17
C ASN A 586 20.08 -38.52 -9.60
N SER A 587 20.86 -39.51 -10.05
CA SER A 587 22.27 -39.71 -9.64
C SER A 587 23.19 -38.48 -9.83
N THR A 588 22.84 -37.54 -10.70
CA THR A 588 23.60 -36.29 -10.90
C THR A 588 23.50 -35.35 -9.70
N LEU A 589 22.41 -35.41 -8.92
CA LEU A 589 22.23 -34.62 -7.71
C LEU A 589 23.14 -35.10 -6.57
N GLU A 590 23.51 -36.38 -6.53
CA GLU A 590 24.43 -36.93 -5.53
C GLU A 590 25.80 -36.26 -5.61
N GLY A 591 26.29 -36.04 -6.84
CA GLY A 591 27.52 -35.29 -7.08
C GLY A 591 27.44 -33.86 -6.57
N MET A 592 26.38 -33.12 -6.93
CA MET A 592 26.21 -31.74 -6.45
C MET A 592 26.07 -31.65 -4.92
N LEU A 593 25.38 -32.60 -4.31
CA LEU A 593 25.24 -32.65 -2.86
C LEU A 593 26.59 -32.83 -2.17
N ALA A 594 27.40 -33.78 -2.65
CA ALA A 594 28.69 -34.12 -2.05
C ALA A 594 29.76 -33.04 -2.29
N ASP A 595 29.79 -32.48 -3.50
CA ASP A 595 30.91 -31.67 -3.98
C ASP A 595 30.67 -30.15 -3.85
N LEU A 596 29.41 -29.70 -3.68
CA LEU A 596 29.05 -28.27 -3.56
C LEU A 596 28.22 -27.97 -2.30
N ILE A 597 27.07 -28.62 -2.12
CA ILE A 597 26.11 -28.27 -1.06
C ILE A 597 26.65 -28.58 0.35
N ILE A 598 27.12 -29.80 0.61
CA ILE A 598 27.64 -30.19 1.94
C ILE A 598 28.87 -29.35 2.34
N PRO A 599 29.85 -29.10 1.44
CA PRO A 599 30.93 -28.16 1.72
C PRO A 599 30.43 -26.75 2.06
N ALA A 600 29.46 -26.21 1.32
CA ALA A 600 28.89 -24.89 1.55
C ALA A 600 28.24 -24.76 2.94
N VAL A 601 27.49 -25.77 3.40
CA VAL A 601 26.89 -25.80 4.76
C VAL A 601 27.96 -25.69 5.86
N LYS A 602 29.19 -26.16 5.61
CA LYS A 602 30.30 -26.16 6.57
C LYS A 602 31.14 -24.87 6.52
N ARG A 603 30.93 -23.99 5.53
CA ARG A 603 31.63 -22.70 5.39
C ARG A 603 31.35 -21.80 6.60
N LYS A 604 32.27 -20.88 6.90
CA LYS A 604 32.12 -19.93 8.02
C LYS A 604 31.43 -18.64 7.60
N GLU A 605 31.58 -18.30 6.32
CA GLU A 605 31.01 -17.16 5.65
C GLU A 605 29.49 -17.31 5.58
N LEU A 606 28.75 -16.34 6.11
CA LEU A 606 27.29 -16.40 6.23
C LEU A 606 26.58 -16.60 4.88
N PRO A 607 26.92 -15.85 3.80
CA PRO A 607 26.21 -16.00 2.52
C PRO A 607 26.35 -17.40 1.91
N MET A 608 27.54 -17.99 2.02
CA MET A 608 27.82 -19.36 1.57
C MET A 608 27.05 -20.39 2.39
N ARG A 609 27.10 -20.25 3.72
CA ARG A 609 26.43 -21.16 4.64
C ARG A 609 24.91 -21.10 4.47
N GLU A 610 24.36 -19.91 4.27
CA GLU A 610 22.93 -19.70 4.01
C GLU A 610 22.49 -20.45 2.76
N LYS A 611 23.14 -20.19 1.62
CA LYS A 611 22.81 -20.87 0.36
C LYS A 611 23.00 -22.39 0.46
N GLY A 612 24.03 -22.84 1.17
CA GLY A 612 24.24 -24.26 1.45
C GLY A 612 23.10 -24.89 2.24
N LEU A 613 22.63 -24.22 3.30
CA LEU A 613 21.52 -24.71 4.14
C LEU A 613 20.18 -24.69 3.40
N VAL A 614 19.91 -23.65 2.59
CA VAL A 614 18.71 -23.59 1.73
C VAL A 614 18.74 -24.72 0.70
N SER A 615 19.87 -24.92 0.01
CA SER A 615 20.04 -26.02 -0.96
C SER A 615 19.84 -27.39 -0.30
N LEU A 616 20.39 -27.59 0.90
CA LEU A 616 20.19 -28.81 1.68
C LEU A 616 18.72 -28.99 2.06
N GLY A 617 18.04 -27.91 2.47
CA GLY A 617 16.61 -27.91 2.79
C GLY A 617 15.75 -28.33 1.60
N LEU A 618 16.01 -27.76 0.41
CA LEU A 618 15.33 -28.14 -0.83
C LEU A 618 15.58 -29.61 -1.21
N CYS A 619 16.82 -30.10 -1.09
CA CYS A 619 17.12 -31.53 -1.25
C CYS A 619 16.33 -32.39 -0.24
N CYS A 620 16.18 -31.92 1.01
CA CYS A 620 15.41 -32.61 2.03
C CYS A 620 13.91 -32.70 1.69
N LEU A 621 13.34 -31.73 0.97
CA LEU A 621 11.93 -31.79 0.52
C LEU A 621 11.68 -32.91 -0.50
N ILE A 622 12.72 -33.35 -1.22
CA ILE A 622 12.64 -34.44 -2.20
C ILE A 622 13.37 -35.73 -1.76
N ALA A 623 13.91 -35.77 -0.53
CA ALA A 623 14.66 -36.89 0.03
C ALA A 623 14.33 -37.13 1.52
N LYS A 624 13.37 -38.01 1.79
CA LYS A 624 12.87 -38.27 3.15
C LYS A 624 13.96 -38.64 4.17
N ASN A 625 14.86 -39.56 3.82
CA ASN A 625 15.91 -40.00 4.75
C ASN A 625 16.90 -38.87 5.08
N MET A 626 17.18 -38.01 4.10
CA MET A 626 18.02 -36.84 4.28
C MET A 626 17.37 -35.84 5.24
N ALA A 627 16.07 -35.57 5.05
CA ALA A 627 15.29 -34.70 5.94
C ALA A 627 15.38 -35.15 7.41
N LEU A 628 15.17 -36.44 7.67
CA LEU A 628 15.24 -36.99 9.04
C LEU A 628 16.65 -36.86 9.65
N SER A 629 17.70 -37.06 8.84
CA SER A 629 19.09 -36.95 9.32
C SER A 629 19.55 -35.50 9.55
N SER A 630 18.99 -34.55 8.80
CA SER A 630 19.40 -33.14 8.83
C SER A 630 18.51 -32.26 9.71
N PHE A 631 17.34 -32.73 10.15
CA PHE A 631 16.38 -31.90 10.90
C PHE A 631 16.97 -31.25 12.17
N GLN A 632 17.75 -32.02 12.94
CA GLN A 632 18.41 -31.50 14.14
C GLN A 632 19.47 -30.42 13.84
N LEU A 633 20.12 -30.50 12.68
CA LEU A 633 21.02 -29.43 12.22
C LEU A 633 20.23 -28.13 12.06
N PHE A 634 19.08 -28.15 11.39
CA PHE A 634 18.25 -26.96 11.20
C PHE A 634 17.74 -26.38 12.52
N LEU A 635 17.24 -27.22 13.45
CA LEU A 635 16.82 -26.74 14.78
C LEU A 635 17.96 -26.04 15.54
N SER A 636 19.18 -26.57 15.47
CA SER A 636 20.35 -25.97 16.13
C SER A 636 20.70 -24.58 15.57
N GLN A 637 20.43 -24.33 14.29
CA GLN A 637 20.71 -23.03 13.67
C GLN A 637 19.69 -21.96 14.12
N ILE A 638 18.45 -22.33 14.43
CA ILE A 638 17.42 -21.36 14.90
C ILE A 638 17.87 -20.65 16.18
N GLN A 639 18.59 -21.32 17.09
CA GLN A 639 19.02 -20.71 18.35
C GLN A 639 20.33 -19.92 18.25
N ASN A 640 21.24 -20.33 17.38
CA ASN A 640 22.64 -19.90 17.42
C ASN A 640 23.08 -19.07 16.20
N ALA A 641 22.27 -19.03 15.14
CA ALA A 641 22.61 -18.34 13.91
C ALA A 641 22.22 -16.85 13.96
N PRO A 642 22.85 -16.00 13.13
CA PRO A 642 22.39 -14.64 12.88
C PRO A 642 20.98 -14.59 12.32
N GLU A 643 20.30 -13.45 12.50
CA GLU A 643 18.91 -13.21 12.09
C GLU A 643 18.59 -13.66 10.66
N GLU A 644 19.37 -13.20 9.68
CA GLU A 644 19.18 -13.52 8.25
C GLU A 644 19.12 -15.03 8.00
N LEU A 645 20.01 -15.79 8.66
CA LEU A 645 20.05 -17.23 8.52
C LEU A 645 18.89 -17.92 9.25
N ARG A 646 18.50 -17.42 10.43
CA ARG A 646 17.34 -17.95 11.17
C ARG A 646 16.06 -17.84 10.35
N LEU A 647 15.85 -16.73 9.64
CA LEU A 647 14.68 -16.54 8.77
C LEU A 647 14.58 -17.63 7.70
N LYS A 648 15.68 -17.95 7.01
CA LYS A 648 15.72 -19.00 5.99
C LYS A 648 15.56 -20.40 6.57
N VAL A 649 16.25 -20.68 7.68
CA VAL A 649 16.18 -22.01 8.31
C VAL A 649 14.79 -22.29 8.88
N LEU A 650 14.10 -21.28 9.43
CA LEU A 650 12.73 -21.44 9.90
C LEU A 650 11.78 -21.85 8.78
N GLN A 651 11.91 -21.24 7.59
CA GLN A 651 11.14 -21.64 6.42
C GLN A 651 11.37 -23.11 6.07
N VAL A 652 12.65 -23.54 6.01
CA VAL A 652 13.00 -24.95 5.80
C VAL A 652 12.37 -25.86 6.86
N VAL A 653 12.46 -25.51 8.14
CA VAL A 653 11.88 -26.32 9.23
C VAL A 653 10.37 -26.46 9.07
N PHE A 654 9.63 -25.37 8.82
CA PHE A 654 8.19 -25.45 8.63
C PHE A 654 7.80 -26.24 7.37
N ASP A 655 8.54 -26.08 6.27
CA ASP A 655 8.27 -26.84 5.05
C ASP A 655 8.51 -28.34 5.26
N LEU A 656 9.55 -28.73 6.02
CA LEU A 656 9.80 -30.13 6.38
C LEU A 656 8.73 -30.70 7.32
N LEU A 657 8.22 -29.91 8.26
CA LEU A 657 7.13 -30.31 9.15
C LEU A 657 5.82 -30.58 8.38
N VAL A 658 5.54 -29.77 7.36
CA VAL A 658 4.37 -29.97 6.49
C VAL A 658 4.60 -31.14 5.53
N MET A 659 5.77 -31.23 4.89
CA MET A 659 6.10 -32.27 3.93
C MET A 659 6.12 -33.68 4.55
N TYR A 660 6.69 -33.81 5.76
CA TYR A 660 6.85 -35.08 6.45
C TYR A 660 6.08 -35.12 7.78
N GLU A 661 4.84 -34.64 7.77
CA GLU A 661 3.96 -34.56 8.94
C GLU A 661 3.90 -35.87 9.75
N TYR A 662 3.88 -37.01 9.06
CA TYR A 662 3.78 -38.30 9.73
C TYR A 662 5.03 -38.55 10.59
N GLU A 663 6.22 -38.27 10.07
CA GLU A 663 7.47 -38.57 10.77
C GLU A 663 7.72 -37.62 11.94
N PHE A 664 7.43 -36.34 11.78
CA PHE A 664 7.74 -35.33 12.79
C PHE A 664 6.61 -35.08 13.79
N LEU A 665 5.34 -35.21 13.37
CA LEU A 665 4.18 -34.80 14.18
C LEU A 665 3.25 -35.96 14.56
N SER A 666 3.19 -37.05 13.78
CA SER A 666 2.25 -38.16 14.04
C SER A 666 2.88 -39.46 14.55
N ARG A 667 4.17 -39.70 14.29
CA ARG A 667 4.84 -40.97 14.60
C ARG A 667 5.09 -41.15 16.10
N SER A 668 5.41 -40.07 16.80
CA SER A 668 5.66 -40.06 18.24
C SER A 668 5.14 -38.77 18.85
N GLU A 669 4.17 -38.89 19.77
CA GLU A 669 3.59 -37.75 20.48
C GLU A 669 4.66 -36.99 21.27
N GLU A 670 5.62 -37.70 21.89
CA GLU A 670 6.72 -37.08 22.64
C GLU A 670 7.62 -36.21 21.76
N VAL A 671 7.91 -36.67 20.53
CA VAL A 671 8.75 -35.92 19.58
C VAL A 671 7.99 -34.70 19.06
N ALA A 672 6.71 -34.87 18.75
CA ALA A 672 5.85 -33.77 18.34
C ALA A 672 5.76 -32.70 19.44
N GLU A 673 5.51 -33.10 20.70
CA GLU A 673 5.46 -32.18 21.84
C GLU A 673 6.78 -31.42 22.03
N GLN A 674 7.93 -32.10 21.89
CA GLN A 674 9.24 -31.45 21.98
C GLN A 674 9.45 -30.40 20.88
N ILE A 675 9.10 -30.71 19.63
CA ILE A 675 9.25 -29.79 18.50
C ILE A 675 8.33 -28.58 18.69
N ILE A 676 7.05 -28.80 19.02
CA ILE A 676 6.09 -27.72 19.20
C ILE A 676 6.47 -26.85 20.40
N THR A 677 6.87 -27.46 21.51
CA THR A 677 7.35 -26.73 22.70
C THR A 677 8.56 -25.86 22.35
N PHE A 678 9.52 -26.39 21.60
CA PHE A 678 10.67 -25.64 21.13
C PHE A 678 10.25 -24.42 20.30
N LEU A 679 9.35 -24.58 19.33
CA LEU A 679 8.89 -23.49 18.46
C LEU A 679 8.14 -22.41 19.25
N VAL A 680 7.27 -22.80 20.17
CA VAL A 680 6.50 -21.86 21.01
C VAL A 680 7.42 -21.12 21.98
N GLN A 681 8.33 -21.82 22.66
CA GLN A 681 9.31 -21.17 23.55
C GLN A 681 10.21 -20.21 22.77
N THR A 682 10.60 -20.56 21.54
CA THR A 682 11.38 -19.67 20.68
C THR A 682 10.58 -18.42 20.33
N LEU A 683 9.28 -18.54 20.00
CA LEU A 683 8.40 -17.41 19.73
C LEU A 683 8.29 -16.45 20.92
N GLU A 684 8.19 -16.99 22.14
CA GLU A 684 8.00 -16.20 23.37
C GLU A 684 9.24 -15.37 23.76
N VAL A 685 10.45 -15.86 23.46
CA VAL A 685 11.72 -15.19 23.82
C VAL A 685 12.37 -14.44 22.67
N GLU A 686 11.80 -14.49 21.46
CA GLU A 686 12.40 -13.87 20.27
C GLU A 686 12.30 -12.34 20.31
N GLU A 687 13.45 -11.68 20.13
CA GLU A 687 13.57 -10.23 20.10
C GLU A 687 13.47 -9.64 18.68
N SER A 688 13.85 -10.40 17.64
CA SER A 688 13.70 -9.93 16.25
C SER A 688 12.24 -10.00 15.81
N ASN A 689 11.66 -8.85 15.47
CA ASN A 689 10.30 -8.75 14.94
C ASN A 689 10.10 -9.63 13.69
N ALA A 690 11.09 -9.67 12.79
CA ALA A 690 11.01 -10.45 11.56
C ALA A 690 11.01 -11.96 11.86
N VAL A 691 11.89 -12.44 12.74
CA VAL A 691 11.97 -13.86 13.13
C VAL A 691 10.71 -14.27 13.88
N GLN A 692 10.24 -13.43 14.81
CA GLN A 692 9.02 -13.64 15.57
C GLN A 692 7.79 -13.74 14.65
N ALA A 693 7.70 -12.89 13.61
CA ALA A 693 6.64 -12.94 12.62
C ALA A 693 6.67 -14.24 11.80
N VAL A 694 7.85 -14.69 11.33
CA VAL A 694 7.99 -15.96 10.60
C VAL A 694 7.61 -17.17 11.46
N LEU A 695 8.04 -17.21 12.72
CA LEU A 695 7.64 -18.23 13.69
C LEU A 695 6.12 -18.25 13.87
N CYS A 696 5.51 -17.08 14.09
CA CYS A 696 4.08 -16.94 14.26
C CYS A 696 3.31 -17.45 13.03
N ILE A 697 3.71 -17.03 11.82
CA ILE A 697 3.11 -17.47 10.56
C ILE A 697 3.21 -18.99 10.40
N GLY A 698 4.38 -19.57 10.67
CA GLY A 698 4.58 -21.01 10.58
C GLY A 698 3.71 -21.81 11.55
N ILE A 699 3.65 -21.40 12.82
CA ILE A 699 2.79 -22.05 13.84
C ILE A 699 1.31 -21.91 13.44
N CYS A 700 0.89 -20.74 12.95
CA CYS A 700 -0.48 -20.52 12.45
C CYS A 700 -0.81 -21.46 11.28
N LYS A 701 0.13 -21.67 10.34
CA LYS A 701 -0.06 -22.62 9.22
C LYS A 701 -0.22 -24.05 9.71
N LEU A 702 0.58 -24.49 10.69
CA LEU A 702 0.46 -25.84 11.27
C LEU A 702 -0.90 -26.07 11.97
N LEU A 703 -1.42 -25.05 12.67
CA LEU A 703 -2.75 -25.07 13.27
C LEU A 703 -3.86 -25.10 12.20
N LEU A 704 -3.78 -24.25 11.17
CA LEU A 704 -4.75 -24.19 10.07
C LEU A 704 -4.81 -25.50 9.27
N ALA A 705 -3.65 -26.12 9.03
CA ALA A 705 -3.56 -27.42 8.37
C ALA A 705 -4.04 -28.58 9.27
N GLY A 706 -4.33 -28.32 10.54
CA GLY A 706 -4.78 -29.34 11.50
C GLY A 706 -3.68 -30.30 11.95
N LEU A 707 -2.41 -29.97 11.69
CA LEU A 707 -1.23 -30.75 12.08
C LEU A 707 -0.89 -30.58 13.56
N VAL A 708 -1.19 -29.40 14.10
CA VAL A 708 -1.10 -29.08 15.53
C VAL A 708 -2.51 -28.82 16.04
N LYS A 709 -2.85 -29.39 17.20
CA LYS A 709 -4.19 -29.28 17.81
C LYS A 709 -4.15 -28.92 19.30
N ASP A 710 -2.95 -28.70 19.86
CA ASP A 710 -2.75 -28.43 21.28
C ASP A 710 -3.37 -27.06 21.67
N PRO A 711 -4.35 -27.03 22.58
CA PRO A 711 -4.95 -25.78 23.07
C PRO A 711 -3.93 -24.82 23.69
N LYS A 712 -2.83 -25.29 24.28
CA LYS A 712 -1.80 -24.42 24.88
C LYS A 712 -1.17 -23.49 23.85
N VAL A 713 -0.93 -23.98 22.64
CA VAL A 713 -0.39 -23.18 21.54
C VAL A 713 -1.35 -22.04 21.18
N LEU A 714 -2.66 -22.32 21.14
CA LEU A 714 -3.68 -21.28 20.91
C LEU A 714 -3.68 -20.24 22.03
N THR A 715 -3.57 -20.66 23.29
CA THR A 715 -3.47 -19.75 24.43
C THR A 715 -2.27 -18.83 24.29
N THR A 716 -1.08 -19.37 23.99
CA THR A 716 0.12 -18.55 23.77
C THR A 716 -0.11 -17.54 22.64
N LEU A 717 -0.59 -17.97 21.46
CA LEU A 717 -0.82 -17.05 20.34
C LEU A 717 -1.83 -15.94 20.65
N VAL A 718 -2.90 -16.24 21.40
CA VAL A 718 -3.90 -15.24 21.79
C VAL A 718 -3.29 -14.20 22.73
N LEU A 719 -2.42 -14.63 23.64
CA LEU A 719 -1.68 -13.72 24.53
C LEU A 719 -0.62 -12.93 23.76
N THR A 720 0.11 -13.55 22.83
CA THR A 720 1.07 -12.88 21.93
C THR A 720 0.38 -11.81 21.09
N TYR A 721 -0.87 -12.03 20.65
CA TYR A 721 -1.63 -11.05 19.86
C TYR A 721 -1.92 -9.76 20.64
N ILE A 722 -2.25 -9.88 21.92
CA ILE A 722 -2.61 -8.73 22.75
C ILE A 722 -1.40 -8.12 23.44
N SER A 723 -0.32 -8.88 23.66
CA SER A 723 0.84 -8.48 24.47
C SER A 723 1.40 -7.11 24.08
N PRO A 724 1.69 -6.21 25.03
CA PRO A 724 2.37 -4.94 24.74
C PRO A 724 3.74 -5.14 24.07
N SER A 725 4.45 -6.23 24.39
CA SER A 725 5.78 -6.53 23.83
C SER A 725 5.77 -6.77 22.31
N THR A 726 4.62 -7.11 21.73
CA THR A 726 4.45 -7.33 20.29
C THR A 726 3.72 -6.19 19.60
N SER A 727 3.47 -5.07 20.30
CA SER A 727 2.72 -3.93 19.76
C SER A 727 3.41 -3.27 18.57
N ASP A 728 4.74 -3.24 18.58
CA ASP A 728 5.58 -2.70 17.50
C ASP A 728 5.86 -3.72 16.37
N ASN A 729 5.25 -4.91 16.42
CA ASN A 729 5.35 -5.93 15.37
C ASN A 729 4.04 -6.03 14.56
N PRO A 730 3.83 -5.15 13.57
CA PRO A 730 2.58 -5.13 12.80
C PRO A 730 2.40 -6.37 11.93
N GLU A 731 3.48 -6.99 11.46
CA GLU A 731 3.41 -8.21 10.62
C GLU A 731 2.84 -9.38 11.41
N LEU A 732 3.35 -9.60 12.62
CA LEU A 732 2.83 -10.60 13.56
C LEU A 732 1.37 -10.33 13.93
N ARG A 733 1.05 -9.09 14.31
CA ARG A 733 -0.32 -8.74 14.72
C ARG A 733 -1.32 -8.83 13.57
N GLN A 734 -0.93 -8.48 12.35
CA GLN A 734 -1.78 -8.67 11.17
C GLN A 734 -1.96 -10.15 10.85
N CYS A 735 -0.90 -10.97 10.97
CA CYS A 735 -1.00 -12.42 10.83
C CYS A 735 -2.03 -12.99 11.81
N LEU A 736 -1.92 -12.69 13.10
CA LEU A 736 -2.84 -13.18 14.13
C LEU A 736 -4.28 -12.64 13.96
N SER A 737 -4.42 -11.36 13.62
CA SER A 737 -5.71 -10.74 13.32
C SER A 737 -6.44 -11.43 12.17
N TYR A 738 -5.72 -11.90 11.16
CA TYR A 738 -6.27 -12.69 10.06
C TYR A 738 -6.48 -14.16 10.44
N PHE A 739 -5.50 -14.76 11.13
CA PHE A 739 -5.49 -16.16 11.49
C PHE A 739 -6.66 -16.55 12.39
N PHE A 740 -6.94 -15.83 13.49
CA PHE A 740 -7.97 -16.28 14.45
C PHE A 740 -9.37 -16.38 13.83
N PRO A 741 -9.87 -15.39 13.08
CA PRO A 741 -11.12 -15.54 12.34
C PRO A 741 -11.11 -16.73 11.39
N VAL A 742 -10.06 -16.88 10.56
CA VAL A 742 -9.99 -17.97 9.57
C VAL A 742 -9.94 -19.34 10.24
N TYR A 743 -9.09 -19.51 11.26
CA TYR A 743 -8.97 -20.75 12.03
C TYR A 743 -10.30 -21.11 12.69
N CYS A 744 -10.92 -20.18 13.42
CA CYS A 744 -12.16 -20.46 14.12
C CYS A 744 -13.34 -20.68 13.16
N TYR A 745 -13.49 -19.88 12.10
CA TYR A 745 -14.63 -20.00 11.18
C TYR A 745 -14.50 -21.15 10.19
N SER A 746 -13.29 -21.71 10.01
CA SER A 746 -13.08 -22.85 9.12
C SER A 746 -13.72 -24.16 9.61
N SER A 747 -13.88 -24.38 10.93
CA SER A 747 -14.55 -25.58 11.43
C SER A 747 -15.10 -25.44 12.85
N LEU A 748 -16.16 -26.19 13.15
CA LEU A 748 -16.74 -26.25 14.51
C LEU A 748 -15.76 -26.86 15.53
N GLU A 749 -14.85 -27.74 15.12
CA GLU A 749 -13.81 -28.30 16.00
C GLU A 749 -12.81 -27.23 16.46
N ASN A 750 -12.45 -26.31 15.56
CA ASN A 750 -11.57 -25.19 15.89
C ASN A 750 -12.23 -24.21 16.85
N GLN A 751 -13.53 -23.92 16.67
CA GLN A 751 -14.30 -23.12 17.63
C GLN A 751 -14.40 -23.80 18.99
N ALA A 752 -14.60 -25.12 19.03
CA ALA A 752 -14.60 -25.87 20.27
C ALA A 752 -13.24 -25.76 20.98
N ARG A 753 -12.12 -25.93 20.26
CA ARG A 753 -10.77 -25.71 20.82
C ARG A 753 -10.59 -24.29 21.34
N MET A 754 -10.99 -23.27 20.58
CA MET A 754 -10.94 -21.87 21.02
C MET A 754 -11.79 -21.61 22.28
N GLN A 755 -12.94 -22.26 22.39
CA GLN A 755 -13.81 -22.16 23.56
C GLN A 755 -13.14 -22.76 24.81
N THR A 756 -12.44 -23.89 24.69
CA THR A 756 -11.77 -24.54 25.82
C THR A 756 -10.66 -23.71 26.46
N ILE A 757 -10.03 -22.79 25.70
CA ILE A 757 -8.93 -21.97 26.23
C ILE A 757 -9.39 -20.68 26.90
N PHE A 758 -10.69 -20.35 26.84
CA PHE A 758 -11.17 -19.02 27.23
C PHE A 758 -10.81 -18.66 28.67
N ILE A 759 -11.07 -19.55 29.63
CA ILE A 759 -10.87 -19.28 31.05
C ILE A 759 -9.39 -19.06 31.36
N ASP A 760 -8.53 -19.96 30.88
CA ASP A 760 -7.08 -19.86 31.07
C ASP A 760 -6.50 -18.61 30.41
N ALA A 761 -6.88 -18.35 29.15
CA ALA A 761 -6.44 -17.17 28.42
C ALA A 761 -6.93 -15.87 29.08
N PHE A 762 -8.15 -15.84 29.63
CA PHE A 762 -8.69 -14.69 30.35
C PHE A 762 -7.93 -14.44 31.67
N ASN A 763 -7.63 -15.49 32.43
CA ASN A 763 -6.86 -15.38 33.66
C ASN A 763 -5.45 -14.85 33.38
N LEU A 764 -4.77 -15.38 32.36
CA LEU A 764 -3.45 -14.92 31.93
C LEU A 764 -3.49 -13.47 31.40
N ALA A 765 -4.49 -13.11 30.59
CA ALA A 765 -4.69 -11.74 30.13
C ALA A 765 -4.96 -10.78 31.30
N SER A 766 -5.68 -11.23 32.33
CA SER A 766 -5.92 -10.45 33.54
C SER A 766 -4.68 -10.31 34.41
N GLN A 767 -3.80 -11.30 34.45
CA GLN A 767 -2.50 -11.19 35.09
C GLN A 767 -1.63 -10.17 34.34
N LEU A 768 -1.57 -10.27 33.01
CA LEU A 768 -0.82 -9.35 32.16
C LEU A 768 -1.26 -7.88 32.37
N HIS A 769 -2.56 -7.63 32.52
CA HIS A 769 -3.08 -6.30 32.90
C HIS A 769 -2.55 -5.80 34.24
N GLY A 770 -2.31 -6.70 35.21
CA GLY A 770 -1.77 -6.36 36.52
C GLY A 770 -0.26 -6.06 36.50
N GLU A 771 0.44 -6.47 35.45
CA GLU A 771 1.89 -6.35 35.26
C GLU A 771 2.29 -5.23 34.28
N LEU A 772 1.33 -4.44 33.77
CA LEU A 772 1.60 -3.36 32.82
C LEU A 772 2.51 -2.28 33.43
N GLU A 773 3.57 -1.94 32.69
CA GLU A 773 4.46 -0.82 33.02
C GLU A 773 3.90 0.53 32.52
N GLU A 774 4.46 1.64 33.02
CA GLU A 774 4.06 2.98 32.57
C GLU A 774 4.27 3.16 31.05
N GLY A 775 3.21 3.53 30.34
CA GLY A 775 3.25 3.77 28.89
C GLY A 775 2.90 2.56 28.03
N GLN A 776 2.70 1.38 28.62
CA GLN A 776 2.22 0.20 27.89
C GLN A 776 0.69 0.25 27.75
N GLU A 777 0.20 -0.03 26.53
CA GLU A 777 -1.23 -0.14 26.25
C GLU A 777 -1.60 -1.59 25.89
N LEU A 778 -2.68 -2.07 26.51
CA LEU A 778 -3.28 -3.38 26.28
C LEU A 778 -4.77 -3.19 26.05
N ILE A 779 -5.37 -4.00 25.16
CA ILE A 779 -6.83 -3.96 24.97
C ILE A 779 -7.53 -4.30 26.29
N SER A 780 -8.70 -3.71 26.54
CA SER A 780 -9.41 -3.99 27.79
C SER A 780 -9.83 -5.45 27.87
N LEU A 781 -9.94 -6.01 29.08
CA LEU A 781 -10.47 -7.37 29.28
C LEU A 781 -11.85 -7.55 28.65
N GLN A 782 -12.67 -6.50 28.60
CA GLN A 782 -13.95 -6.52 27.89
C GLN A 782 -13.77 -6.71 26.38
N GLN A 783 -12.87 -5.94 25.76
CA GLN A 783 -12.56 -6.08 24.33
C GLN A 783 -11.98 -7.46 24.03
N PHE A 784 -11.09 -7.96 24.89
CA PHE A 784 -10.54 -9.32 24.80
C PHE A 784 -11.64 -10.38 24.82
N SER A 785 -12.54 -10.35 25.81
CA SER A 785 -13.67 -11.29 25.87
C SER A 785 -14.58 -11.20 24.64
N LEU A 786 -14.84 -9.99 24.13
CA LEU A 786 -15.63 -9.80 22.92
C LEU A 786 -14.98 -10.43 21.68
N LEU A 787 -13.66 -10.36 21.54
CA LEU A 787 -12.93 -11.01 20.45
C LEU A 787 -13.10 -12.54 20.50
N LEU A 788 -12.85 -13.15 21.66
CA LEU A 788 -13.01 -14.60 21.81
C LEU A 788 -14.46 -15.05 21.60
N MET A 789 -15.43 -14.31 22.14
CA MET A 789 -16.86 -14.59 21.92
C MET A 789 -17.23 -14.52 20.43
N ASP A 790 -16.66 -13.57 19.70
CA ASP A 790 -16.87 -13.43 18.26
C ASP A 790 -16.26 -14.59 17.47
N TRP A 791 -15.09 -15.10 17.89
CA TRP A 791 -14.42 -16.23 17.25
C TRP A 791 -15.14 -17.56 17.47
N ILE A 792 -15.76 -17.76 18.64
CA ILE A 792 -16.53 -18.99 18.93
C ILE A 792 -17.99 -18.91 18.48
N ASN A 793 -18.41 -17.85 17.77
CA ASN A 793 -19.78 -17.74 17.27
C ASN A 793 -20.05 -18.78 16.18
N PRO A 794 -20.91 -19.79 16.43
CA PRO A 794 -21.15 -20.85 15.45
C PRO A 794 -21.74 -20.33 14.15
N GLU A 795 -22.52 -19.24 14.15
CA GLU A 795 -23.15 -18.68 12.94
C GLU A 795 -22.15 -18.16 11.89
N LYS A 796 -20.90 -17.92 12.30
CA LYS A 796 -19.83 -17.47 11.40
C LYS A 796 -19.05 -18.63 10.78
N SER A 797 -19.29 -19.87 11.19
CA SER A 797 -18.58 -21.03 10.66
C SER A 797 -19.08 -21.43 9.27
N VAL A 798 -18.15 -21.83 8.39
CA VAL A 798 -18.46 -22.32 7.03
C VAL A 798 -19.20 -23.67 7.07
N ASP A 799 -19.00 -24.46 8.12
CA ASP A 799 -19.59 -25.80 8.29
C ASP A 799 -21.07 -25.79 8.72
N VAL A 800 -21.67 -24.62 8.95
CA VAL A 800 -23.08 -24.52 9.34
C VAL A 800 -23.98 -24.86 8.14
N MET A 801 -24.31 -26.15 8.00
CA MET A 801 -25.46 -26.58 7.22
C MET A 801 -26.70 -26.48 8.13
N PRO A 802 -27.68 -25.59 7.82
CA PRO A 802 -28.84 -25.35 8.67
C PRO A 802 -29.68 -26.60 9.00
N GLU A 803 -29.52 -27.67 8.22
CA GLU A 803 -30.37 -28.86 8.27
C GLU A 803 -29.73 -30.09 8.95
N LEU A 804 -28.44 -30.06 9.32
CA LEU A 804 -27.71 -31.29 9.70
C LEU A 804 -26.89 -31.25 11.00
N THR A 805 -26.64 -30.09 11.61
CA THR A 805 -25.84 -30.01 12.84
C THR A 805 -26.71 -29.73 14.07
N PRO A 806 -26.85 -30.66 15.04
CA PRO A 806 -27.54 -30.38 16.28
C PRO A 806 -26.81 -29.25 17.04
N ASN A 807 -27.57 -28.22 17.45
CA ASN A 807 -27.20 -27.05 18.28
C ASN A 807 -25.93 -27.22 19.15
N LYS A 808 -24.73 -27.06 18.59
CA LYS A 808 -23.53 -26.77 19.38
C LYS A 808 -23.49 -25.27 19.62
N ASN A 809 -24.04 -24.85 20.74
CA ASN A 809 -23.99 -23.45 21.17
C ASN A 809 -22.75 -23.26 22.05
N PHE A 810 -21.62 -22.88 21.44
CA PHE A 810 -20.36 -22.64 22.15
C PHE A 810 -20.46 -21.49 23.15
N HIS A 811 -21.34 -20.50 22.93
CA HIS A 811 -21.61 -19.46 23.93
C HIS A 811 -22.29 -20.03 25.17
N ALA A 812 -23.20 -21.00 25.01
CA ALA A 812 -23.85 -21.66 26.14
C ALA A 812 -22.85 -22.53 26.93
N TYR A 813 -21.96 -23.25 26.25
CA TYR A 813 -20.88 -24.00 26.92
C TYR A 813 -19.92 -23.07 27.66
N LEU A 814 -19.51 -21.98 27.02
CA LEU A 814 -18.67 -20.97 27.67
C LEU A 814 -19.36 -20.37 28.90
N ALA A 815 -20.66 -20.09 28.84
CA ALA A 815 -21.40 -19.58 29.98
C ALA A 815 -21.38 -20.57 31.17
N VAL A 816 -21.49 -21.87 30.89
CA VAL A 816 -21.34 -22.91 31.92
C VAL A 816 -19.94 -22.90 32.51
N ASP A 817 -18.90 -22.83 31.68
CA ASP A 817 -17.51 -22.83 32.14
C ASP A 817 -17.20 -21.59 33.01
N ILE A 818 -17.72 -20.42 32.64
CA ILE A 818 -17.63 -19.20 33.45
C ILE A 818 -18.34 -19.39 34.80
N LEU A 819 -19.55 -19.95 34.82
CA LEU A 819 -20.28 -20.21 36.07
C LEU A 819 -19.56 -21.20 36.97
N LEU A 820 -18.93 -22.24 36.41
CA LEU A 820 -18.13 -23.19 37.16
C LEU A 820 -16.87 -22.54 37.76
N ALA A 821 -16.13 -21.77 36.96
CA ALA A 821 -14.96 -21.04 37.42
C ALA A 821 -15.29 -20.07 38.57
N LEU A 822 -16.41 -19.34 38.46
CA LEU A 822 -16.90 -18.46 39.53
C LEU A 822 -17.31 -19.21 40.80
N TYR A 823 -17.81 -20.44 40.68
CA TYR A 823 -18.22 -21.25 41.83
C TYR A 823 -17.04 -21.86 42.58
N ASP A 824 -15.98 -22.28 41.88
CA ASP A 824 -14.81 -22.86 42.53
C ASP A 824 -13.94 -21.80 43.23
N GLU A 825 -13.87 -20.56 42.74
CA GLU A 825 -13.23 -19.46 43.48
C GLU A 825 -13.97 -19.09 44.78
N ASP A 826 -15.29 -19.25 44.84
CA ASP A 826 -16.06 -18.99 46.07
C ASP A 826 -15.74 -20.02 47.19
N LYS A 827 -15.05 -21.15 46.90
CA LYS A 827 -14.57 -22.12 47.90
C LYS A 827 -13.19 -21.77 48.48
N ASP A 828 -12.31 -21.19 47.66
CA ASP A 828 -10.98 -20.73 48.05
C ASP A 828 -11.02 -19.22 48.26
N GLY A 829 -11.65 -18.80 49.37
CA GLY A 829 -12.13 -17.44 49.56
C GLY A 829 -11.14 -16.32 49.20
N GLU A 830 -11.37 -15.67 48.06
CA GLU A 830 -10.97 -14.28 47.80
C GLU A 830 -11.86 -13.62 46.71
N GLN A 831 -12.13 -12.32 46.88
CA GLN A 831 -13.11 -11.50 46.15
C GLN A 831 -12.68 -11.06 44.73
N ILE A 832 -11.96 -11.90 43.96
CA ILE A 832 -11.21 -11.42 42.78
C ILE A 832 -12.00 -11.52 41.46
N MET A 833 -12.79 -12.56 41.19
CA MET A 833 -13.57 -12.63 39.92
C MET A 833 -14.94 -11.92 39.93
N LYS A 834 -15.60 -11.76 41.09
CA LYS A 834 -16.92 -11.08 41.16
C LYS A 834 -16.84 -9.62 40.69
N GLY A 835 -15.70 -8.96 40.86
CA GLY A 835 -15.45 -7.61 40.30
C GLY A 835 -15.04 -7.62 38.82
N ARG A 836 -14.35 -8.67 38.34
CA ARG A 836 -13.79 -8.74 36.97
C ARG A 836 -14.82 -9.15 35.91
N PHE A 837 -15.75 -10.04 36.23
CA PHE A 837 -16.83 -10.44 35.31
C PHE A 837 -18.10 -9.56 35.42
N SER A 838 -18.42 -8.99 36.60
CA SER A 838 -19.64 -8.17 36.74
C SER A 838 -19.57 -6.79 36.06
N VAL A 839 -18.36 -6.26 35.84
CA VAL A 839 -18.15 -5.00 35.13
C VAL A 839 -18.14 -5.18 33.60
N SER A 840 -17.83 -6.38 33.10
CA SER A 840 -17.64 -6.68 31.67
C SER A 840 -18.82 -7.41 31.01
N CYS A 841 -19.61 -8.19 31.75
CA CYS A 841 -20.80 -8.91 31.24
C CYS A 841 -22.14 -8.18 31.48
N SER A 842 -22.18 -6.85 31.39
CA SER A 842 -23.44 -6.09 31.30
C SER A 842 -24.03 -6.09 29.87
N VAL A 843 -23.82 -7.17 29.13
CA VAL A 843 -24.41 -7.43 27.81
C VAL A 843 -25.40 -8.58 27.97
N SER A 844 -26.57 -8.22 28.51
CA SER A 844 -27.82 -8.96 28.37
C SER A 844 -28.59 -8.48 27.15
#